data_AF-Q31A87-F1
#
_entry.id   AF-Q31A87-F1
#
_cell.length_a   1.000
_cell.length_b   1.000
_cell.length_c   1.000
_cell.angle_alpha   90.00
_cell.angle_beta   90.00
_cell.angle_gamma   90.00
#
_symmetry.space_group_name_H-M   'P 1'
#
loop_
_entity.id
_entity.type
_entity.pdbx_description
1 polymer ?
#
loop_
_entity_poly.entity_id
_entity_poly.type
_entity_poly.pdbx_seq_one_letter_code
_entity_poly.pdbx_strand_id
1 'polypeptide(L)'
;MKDFNNSKIRFATSLVSTNDQSAGGYHYQLDTTINILVVNDIVEKENGFERSDNLVFSVFHKDYYAEKKLIYLYAGPTNSNIKRGADSFSLVSDDFESLQNVPLLLNAIKDVIKSNHKCVYLDKGKDETYDPVPFLARIDSLSKTSSIVRFTKGLDAINNEEPNNELNLISAQKLSDKFKDSKVLDKNDIELVKIIFTTTPLTFGYWGTFKALMKKFDPELLPIEFGKALARLSVHPGAKSHDSYHYPNFNFENLIWLKDIVPLPNRRTIDYLARRMRRELKKIGDTKPALYTSVVSTMLIEFDSWDSQITNKSFIPAYVLSGKYLELDGYRKSRVVYLPLFQQKRSDPHSEAWNKNISKVIDIFNNVRNSSEIFNFSYQILKDNNQIITDLTKNNVLLALSSNFDELVLIALKTIPRFFKDLFNQISADNWMMFFERSDMKSFGIFIDEVRCVGTGMGNIYLFNALEKYFSANVKDNIERAAPLAGMYLRFLPRYVYSAEKFRKVLELVTSFYSFSKSSEIWRISLDKIPFNLLLAFYFEIITNKNFVEGNLEIIEEVILSKCKSNKSYLYGYGYGYNDIFIESIIKCFISGEKKVEEFGWLLLNKYQDSSDLDQRKIQIERIFQWLKDTHLDPIKIQIEPMIQWLKNTHPSSYFLGEKWETRRIDLIGILLEKYPYLSDEKIVDILTDNGWSLTSSGKLYFLIKNASPMKSRIIWNALANDNSNEIKDLVLIDKSFLKVFGDSINIEDLSKCGNIQHEVLKKYIENNPSRIKNDISFGLALAAVPNPALQDIAIDQLLKINALQSKWLLLAEIGLPKPILAARKFIESLSDKEELSNCILASIDSSVFTVRDMGLELLDKNSEIINNEKLLASLSTSDDHKVQGRVAEELLIRESDNPVFEDFDNRILITRRRNRKAKEKIKDRLDSDSKIKNQEILSPKRIEALLNLAKGKNIRDREWALNRIASLSIKGVRFDGIEIEKTNTRRNK
;
A
#
# COMPACT_ATOMS: atom_id res chain seq x y z
N MET A 1 -26.69 53.23 -4.47
CA MET A 1 -26.18 53.07 -3.08
C MET A 1 -24.77 53.64 -2.81
N LYS A 2 -24.03 54.22 -3.78
CA LYS A 2 -22.63 54.64 -3.54
C LYS A 2 -22.45 55.91 -2.67
N ASP A 3 -23.49 56.72 -2.43
CA ASP A 3 -23.32 58.08 -1.85
C ASP A 3 -23.83 58.34 -0.42
N PHE A 4 -24.37 57.33 0.29
CA PHE A 4 -24.88 57.51 1.66
C PHE A 4 -23.85 57.95 2.72
N ASN A 5 -22.57 57.95 2.39
CA ASN A 5 -21.49 58.27 3.34
C ASN A 5 -21.48 59.72 3.82
N ASN A 6 -22.19 60.61 3.13
CA ASN A 6 -22.24 62.04 3.46
C ASN A 6 -23.66 62.54 3.81
N SER A 7 -24.68 61.69 3.70
CA SER A 7 -26.07 62.05 3.91
C SER A 7 -26.40 62.21 5.39
N LYS A 8 -27.24 63.19 5.73
CA LYS A 8 -27.68 63.43 7.11
C LYS A 8 -28.94 62.62 7.37
N ILE A 9 -28.90 61.67 8.30
CA ILE A 9 -30.09 60.88 8.66
C ILE A 9 -31.02 61.79 9.44
N ARG A 10 -32.23 62.03 8.92
CA ARG A 10 -33.29 62.79 9.61
C ARG A 10 -34.16 61.86 10.44
N PHE A 11 -34.42 60.67 9.92
CA PHE A 11 -35.29 59.69 10.56
C PHE A 11 -34.85 58.28 10.22
N ALA A 12 -34.92 57.36 11.17
CA ALA A 12 -34.76 55.95 10.91
C ALA A 12 -35.67 55.13 11.83
N THR A 13 -36.32 54.08 11.33
CA THR A 13 -37.10 53.15 12.16
C THR A 13 -37.06 51.72 11.63
N SER A 14 -37.32 50.76 12.51
CA SER A 14 -37.52 49.35 12.21
C SER A 14 -38.87 48.90 12.78
N LEU A 15 -39.76 48.48 11.89
CA LEU A 15 -41.05 47.86 12.18
C LEU A 15 -40.92 46.35 12.04
N VAL A 16 -41.45 45.57 12.98
CA VAL A 16 -41.47 44.11 12.88
C VAL A 16 -42.90 43.60 12.97
N SER A 17 -43.32 42.83 11.98
CA SER A 17 -44.53 42.01 12.00
C SER A 17 -44.15 40.58 12.32
N THR A 18 -44.67 40.03 13.42
CA THR A 18 -44.48 38.62 13.78
C THR A 18 -45.67 37.79 13.32
N ASN A 19 -45.44 36.59 12.79
CA ASN A 19 -46.49 35.69 12.27
C ASN A 19 -47.30 36.29 11.10
N ASP A 20 -46.62 36.92 10.16
CA ASP A 20 -47.26 37.56 9.00
C ASP A 20 -47.72 36.51 7.97
N GLN A 21 -49.01 36.17 8.00
CA GLN A 21 -49.65 35.21 7.08
C GLN A 21 -49.98 35.79 5.70
N SER A 22 -49.70 37.07 5.45
CA SER A 22 -50.16 37.73 4.23
C SER A 22 -49.37 37.38 2.95
N ALA A 23 -48.46 36.40 3.00
CA ALA A 23 -47.42 36.16 1.96
C ALA A 23 -47.88 35.30 0.79
N GLY A 24 -49.18 35.31 0.49
CA GLY A 24 -49.74 34.61 -0.66
C GLY A 24 -49.67 33.09 -0.51
N GLY A 25 -50.72 32.52 0.10
CA GLY A 25 -51.15 31.14 -0.17
C GLY A 25 -50.34 29.97 0.42
N TYR A 26 -49.15 30.19 0.99
CA TYR A 26 -48.38 29.12 1.62
C TYR A 26 -48.38 29.24 3.15
N HIS A 27 -48.61 28.13 3.84
CA HIS A 27 -48.77 27.97 5.30
C HIS A 27 -47.53 28.30 6.16
N TYR A 28 -46.61 29.16 5.71
CA TYR A 28 -45.40 29.51 6.45
C TYR A 28 -45.61 30.81 7.24
N GLN A 29 -45.42 30.75 8.56
CA GLN A 29 -45.33 31.94 9.41
C GLN A 29 -44.00 32.65 9.13
N LEU A 30 -44.06 33.86 8.57
CA LEU A 30 -42.88 34.68 8.30
C LEU A 30 -42.84 35.87 9.26
N ASP A 31 -41.66 36.16 9.82
CA ASP A 31 -41.44 37.43 10.51
C ASP A 31 -40.96 38.47 9.49
N THR A 32 -41.73 39.54 9.29
CA THR A 32 -41.40 40.63 8.37
C THR A 32 -40.76 41.78 9.14
N THR A 33 -39.57 42.22 8.73
CA THR A 33 -38.95 43.47 9.23
C THR A 33 -38.97 44.52 8.13
N ILE A 34 -39.55 45.69 8.40
CA ILE A 34 -39.56 46.85 7.52
C ILE A 34 -38.69 47.92 8.15
N ASN A 35 -37.68 48.31 7.41
CA ASN A 35 -36.61 49.17 7.84
C ASN A 35 -36.69 50.46 7.02
N ILE A 36 -36.91 51.59 7.66
CA ILE A 36 -37.15 52.88 7.01
C ILE A 36 -36.05 53.85 7.42
N LEU A 37 -35.53 54.60 6.46
CA LEU A 37 -34.46 55.56 6.64
C LEU A 37 -34.73 56.78 5.73
N VAL A 38 -34.83 57.96 6.32
CA VAL A 38 -34.90 59.23 5.59
C VAL A 38 -33.55 59.92 5.75
N VAL A 39 -32.89 60.18 4.63
CA VAL A 39 -31.64 60.93 4.60
C VAL A 39 -31.80 62.22 3.82
N ASN A 40 -31.18 63.29 4.30
CA ASN A 40 -31.02 64.52 3.56
C ASN A 40 -29.75 64.37 2.71
N ASP A 41 -29.91 64.28 1.40
CA ASP A 41 -28.82 64.27 0.42
C ASP A 41 -28.66 65.64 -0.21
N ILE A 42 -27.40 66.01 -0.45
CA ILE A 42 -27.06 67.16 -1.29
C ILE A 42 -26.78 66.59 -2.68
N VAL A 43 -27.71 66.79 -3.61
CA VAL A 43 -27.55 66.33 -5.00
C VAL A 43 -27.03 67.50 -5.83
N GLU A 44 -25.90 67.27 -6.51
CA GLU A 44 -25.33 68.22 -7.44
C GLU A 44 -26.14 68.19 -8.74
N LYS A 45 -26.79 69.30 -9.10
CA LYS A 45 -27.49 69.48 -10.37
C LYS A 45 -26.75 70.51 -11.23
N GLU A 46 -27.05 70.55 -12.53
CA GLU A 46 -26.42 71.47 -13.49
C GLU A 46 -26.50 72.96 -13.09
N ASN A 47 -27.42 73.35 -12.19
CA ASN A 47 -27.60 74.72 -11.70
C ASN A 47 -27.25 74.93 -10.21
N GLY A 48 -26.51 74.01 -9.58
CA GLY A 48 -26.08 74.11 -8.18
C GLY A 48 -26.49 72.91 -7.32
N PHE A 49 -26.24 73.01 -6.02
CA PHE A 49 -26.57 71.97 -5.05
C PHE A 49 -28.02 72.13 -4.58
N GLU A 50 -28.86 71.13 -4.84
CA GLU A 50 -30.23 71.09 -4.31
C GLU A 50 -30.31 70.04 -3.21
N ARG A 51 -30.91 70.40 -2.06
CA ARG A 51 -31.18 69.44 -0.99
C ARG A 51 -32.38 68.59 -1.40
N SER A 52 -32.18 67.28 -1.49
CA SER A 52 -33.28 66.33 -1.66
C SER A 52 -33.32 65.40 -0.45
N ASP A 53 -34.44 65.38 0.25
CA ASP A 53 -34.70 64.30 1.19
C ASP A 53 -34.95 63.04 0.36
N ASN A 54 -34.12 62.02 0.59
CA ASN A 54 -34.25 60.70 -0.01
C ASN A 54 -34.82 59.74 1.03
N LEU A 55 -35.95 59.11 0.69
CA LEU A 55 -36.48 57.99 1.45
C LEU A 55 -35.81 56.71 0.96
N VAL A 56 -35.25 55.97 1.91
CA VAL A 56 -34.74 54.63 1.73
C VAL A 56 -35.56 53.72 2.62
N PHE A 57 -36.10 52.65 2.07
CA PHE A 57 -36.64 51.59 2.92
C PHE A 57 -36.26 50.23 2.37
N SER A 58 -36.18 49.27 3.29
CA SER A 58 -35.87 47.88 3.01
C SER A 58 -36.86 46.98 3.72
N VAL A 59 -37.23 45.87 3.08
CA VAL A 59 -38.13 44.87 3.66
C VAL A 59 -37.42 43.52 3.67
N PHE A 60 -37.42 42.88 4.83
CA PHE A 60 -36.82 41.58 5.08
C PHE A 60 -37.89 40.59 5.53
N HIS A 61 -37.81 39.34 5.05
CA HIS A 61 -38.49 38.21 5.70
C HIS A 61 -37.47 37.31 6.37
N LYS A 62 -37.80 36.86 7.58
CA LYS A 62 -37.11 35.79 8.27
C LYS A 62 -38.00 34.55 8.22
N ASP A 63 -37.50 33.52 7.55
CA ASP A 63 -38.15 32.21 7.52
C ASP A 63 -37.69 31.35 8.71
N TYR A 64 -38.45 30.31 9.07
CA TYR A 64 -38.19 29.43 10.22
C TYR A 64 -36.77 28.84 10.21
N TYR A 65 -36.15 28.73 9.03
CA TYR A 65 -34.77 28.33 8.82
C TYR A 65 -33.83 29.55 8.72
N ALA A 66 -33.81 30.36 9.78
CA ALA A 66 -32.80 31.34 10.19
C ALA A 66 -32.38 32.52 9.28
N GLU A 67 -32.55 32.49 7.95
CA GLU A 67 -32.03 33.56 7.08
C GLU A 67 -33.00 34.74 6.89
N LYS A 68 -32.51 35.96 7.14
CA LYS A 68 -33.18 37.21 6.72
C LYS A 68 -32.87 37.45 5.24
N LYS A 69 -33.89 37.43 4.38
CA LYS A 69 -33.75 37.74 2.95
C LYS A 69 -34.25 39.15 2.66
N LEU A 70 -33.44 40.00 2.01
CA LEU A 70 -33.88 41.30 1.49
C LEU A 70 -34.85 41.07 0.33
N ILE A 71 -35.92 41.84 0.28
CA ILE A 71 -37.00 41.60 -0.71
C ILE A 71 -37.25 42.84 -1.52
N TYR A 72 -37.31 43.99 -0.87
CA TYR A 72 -37.56 45.26 -1.51
C TYR A 72 -36.58 46.29 -1.00
N LEU A 73 -36.08 47.12 -1.91
CA LEU A 73 -35.31 48.32 -1.62
C LEU A 73 -35.83 49.47 -2.46
N TYR A 74 -36.26 50.55 -1.82
CA TYR A 74 -36.52 51.82 -2.50
C TYR A 74 -35.43 52.82 -2.15
N ALA A 75 -35.04 53.64 -3.12
CA ALA A 75 -34.21 54.81 -2.89
C ALA A 75 -34.65 55.90 -3.87
N GLY A 76 -35.25 56.97 -3.35
CA GLY A 76 -35.72 58.08 -4.19
C GLY A 76 -36.18 59.29 -3.37
N PRO A 77 -36.40 60.43 -4.04
CA PRO A 77 -36.80 61.67 -3.38
C PRO A 77 -38.14 61.49 -2.66
N THR A 78 -38.28 62.12 -1.49
CA THR A 78 -39.54 62.16 -0.71
C THR A 78 -40.57 63.09 -1.35
N ASN A 79 -40.13 64.04 -2.16
CA ASN A 79 -40.99 65.01 -2.82
C ASN A 79 -41.36 64.52 -4.22
N SER A 80 -42.53 63.90 -4.36
CA SER A 80 -43.24 63.91 -5.63
C SER A 80 -43.93 65.27 -5.76
N ASN A 81 -43.70 66.00 -6.85
CA ASN A 81 -44.40 67.25 -7.16
C ASN A 81 -45.88 66.97 -7.48
N ILE A 82 -46.67 66.50 -6.50
CA ILE A 82 -48.10 66.29 -6.64
C ILE A 82 -48.80 67.61 -6.32
N LYS A 83 -48.91 68.48 -7.32
CA LYS A 83 -49.93 69.53 -7.33
C LYS A 83 -51.29 68.87 -7.61
N ARG A 84 -52.06 68.51 -6.56
CA ARG A 84 -53.53 68.54 -6.53
C ARG A 84 -54.05 68.05 -5.18
N GLY A 85 -55.08 68.73 -4.68
CA GLY A 85 -55.60 68.61 -3.32
C GLY A 85 -56.13 67.23 -2.96
N ALA A 86 -55.52 66.67 -1.92
CA ALA A 86 -56.07 65.88 -0.84
C ALA A 86 -54.90 65.71 0.15
N ASP A 87 -55.12 66.03 1.43
CA ASP A 87 -54.17 66.00 2.56
C ASP A 87 -52.78 65.43 2.25
N SER A 88 -51.86 66.34 1.90
CA SER A 88 -50.48 65.99 1.61
C SER A 88 -49.78 65.59 2.90
N PHE A 89 -49.78 64.30 3.22
CA PHE A 89 -48.80 63.70 4.11
C PHE A 89 -47.42 63.83 3.43
N SER A 90 -46.83 65.01 3.59
CA SER A 90 -45.39 65.15 3.48
C SER A 90 -44.81 64.27 4.58
N LEU A 91 -44.04 63.23 4.23
CA LEU A 91 -43.22 62.47 5.20
C LEU A 91 -42.25 63.39 5.98
N VAL A 92 -42.19 64.67 5.63
CA VAL A 92 -41.42 65.77 6.23
C VAL A 92 -42.32 66.71 7.06
N SER A 93 -43.54 66.32 7.48
CA SER A 93 -44.23 67.07 8.54
C SER A 93 -43.49 66.85 9.86
N ASP A 94 -43.20 67.91 10.59
CA ASP A 94 -42.45 67.91 11.87
C ASP A 94 -43.15 67.14 13.02
N ASP A 95 -44.21 66.39 12.72
CA ASP A 95 -45.10 65.77 13.69
C ASP A 95 -44.83 64.27 13.85
N PHE A 96 -43.90 63.93 14.74
CA PHE A 96 -43.42 62.57 14.99
C PHE A 96 -44.50 61.62 15.53
N GLU A 97 -45.50 62.15 16.23
CA GLU A 97 -46.65 61.36 16.73
C GLU A 97 -47.44 60.73 15.58
N SER A 98 -47.53 61.43 14.44
CA SER A 98 -48.20 60.91 13.24
C SER A 98 -47.43 59.77 12.56
N LEU A 99 -46.09 59.74 12.69
CA LEU A 99 -45.20 58.70 12.14
C LEU A 99 -45.14 57.43 13.01
N GLN A 100 -45.53 57.50 14.28
CA GLN A 100 -45.73 56.33 15.14
C GLN A 100 -47.02 55.55 14.78
N ASN A 101 -47.94 56.18 14.04
CA ASN A 101 -49.12 55.53 13.50
C ASN A 101 -48.74 54.66 12.28
N VAL A 102 -48.43 53.39 12.54
CA VAL A 102 -47.98 52.40 11.55
C VAL A 102 -48.86 52.36 10.28
N PRO A 103 -50.22 52.35 10.37
CA PRO A 103 -51.08 52.48 9.19
C PRO A 103 -50.81 53.71 8.32
N LEU A 104 -50.68 54.89 8.94
CA LEU A 104 -50.43 56.15 8.21
C LEU A 104 -49.06 56.13 7.54
N LEU A 105 -48.02 55.65 8.25
CA LEU A 105 -46.67 55.51 7.71
C LEU A 105 -46.62 54.55 6.51
N LEU A 106 -47.27 53.39 6.61
CA LEU A 106 -47.34 52.42 5.51
C LEU A 106 -48.11 52.97 4.30
N ASN A 107 -49.18 53.74 4.52
CA ASN A 107 -49.92 54.41 3.45
C ASN A 107 -49.08 55.50 2.78
N ALA A 108 -48.34 56.31 3.55
CA ALA A 108 -47.45 57.32 2.99
C ALA A 108 -46.34 56.68 2.12
N ILE A 109 -45.75 55.58 2.58
CA ILE A 109 -44.77 54.80 1.79
C ILE A 109 -45.40 54.29 0.49
N LYS A 110 -46.63 53.75 0.57
CA LYS A 110 -47.39 53.28 -0.60
C LYS A 110 -47.56 54.38 -1.64
N ASP A 111 -47.91 55.59 -1.22
CA ASP A 111 -48.15 56.72 -2.13
C ASP A 111 -46.85 57.24 -2.75
N VAL A 112 -45.74 57.23 -1.99
CA VAL A 112 -44.40 57.56 -2.53
C VAL A 112 -43.98 56.54 -3.60
N ILE A 113 -44.18 55.25 -3.39
CA ILE A 113 -43.87 54.21 -4.38
C ILE A 113 -44.74 54.34 -5.62
N LYS A 114 -46.05 54.55 -5.42
CA LYS A 114 -47.00 54.76 -6.52
C LYS A 114 -46.67 55.99 -7.36
N SER A 115 -46.06 57.01 -6.79
CA SER A 115 -45.64 58.20 -7.53
C SER A 115 -44.26 58.06 -8.17
N ASN A 116 -43.42 57.12 -7.71
CA ASN A 116 -42.03 56.93 -8.16
C ASN A 116 -41.68 55.47 -8.47
N HIS A 117 -42.51 54.80 -9.29
CA HIS A 117 -42.43 53.36 -9.58
C HIS A 117 -41.10 52.89 -10.21
N LYS A 118 -40.30 53.79 -10.79
CA LYS A 118 -38.99 53.48 -11.38
C LYS A 118 -37.86 53.27 -10.35
N CYS A 119 -38.10 53.55 -9.06
CA CYS A 119 -37.06 53.60 -8.03
C CYS A 119 -37.12 52.45 -6.99
N VAL A 120 -37.99 51.45 -7.17
CA VAL A 120 -38.04 50.25 -6.32
C VAL A 120 -37.30 49.11 -7.01
N TYR A 121 -36.42 48.45 -6.26
CA TYR A 121 -35.62 47.31 -6.70
C TYR A 121 -35.99 46.06 -5.90
N LEU A 122 -36.19 44.93 -6.59
CA LEU A 122 -36.39 43.61 -6.01
C LEU A 122 -35.05 42.88 -5.95
N ASP A 123 -34.72 42.24 -4.83
CA ASP A 123 -33.50 41.41 -4.72
C ASP A 123 -33.73 40.03 -5.38
N LYS A 124 -33.91 40.04 -6.70
CA LYS A 124 -33.72 38.87 -7.55
C LYS A 124 -32.48 39.18 -8.37
N GLY A 125 -31.40 38.42 -8.15
CA GLY A 125 -30.12 38.66 -8.80
C GLY A 125 -30.29 38.88 -10.31
N LYS A 126 -29.97 40.11 -10.74
CA LYS A 126 -29.81 40.62 -12.11
C LYS A 126 -30.84 40.17 -13.18
N ASP A 127 -31.47 41.19 -13.77
CA ASP A 127 -32.05 41.21 -15.12
C ASP A 127 -33.52 40.78 -15.34
N GLU A 128 -34.48 41.28 -14.54
CA GLU A 128 -35.89 41.29 -14.97
C GLU A 128 -36.58 42.63 -14.68
N THR A 129 -37.42 43.07 -15.63
CA THR A 129 -38.27 44.27 -15.53
C THR A 129 -39.29 44.15 -14.40
N TYR A 130 -39.36 45.19 -13.56
CA TYR A 130 -40.12 45.22 -12.30
C TYR A 130 -41.62 45.51 -12.50
N ASP A 131 -42.48 44.71 -11.84
CA ASP A 131 -43.89 45.03 -11.58
C ASP A 131 -44.07 45.41 -10.08
N PRO A 132 -44.48 46.66 -9.74
CA PRO A 132 -44.74 47.10 -8.37
C PRO A 132 -45.97 46.46 -7.70
N VAL A 133 -46.86 45.82 -8.46
CA VAL A 133 -48.15 45.32 -7.97
C VAL A 133 -48.01 44.35 -6.79
N PRO A 134 -47.09 43.36 -6.76
CA PRO A 134 -46.93 42.45 -5.63
C PRO A 134 -46.48 43.14 -4.34
N PHE A 135 -45.68 44.20 -4.44
CA PHE A 135 -45.21 44.94 -3.27
C PHE A 135 -46.29 45.85 -2.68
N LEU A 136 -47.02 46.57 -3.55
CA LEU A 136 -48.13 47.43 -3.13
C LEU A 136 -49.26 46.59 -2.49
N ALA A 137 -49.53 45.40 -3.04
CA ALA A 137 -50.46 44.44 -2.43
C ALA A 137 -49.98 43.97 -1.05
N ARG A 138 -48.66 43.81 -0.86
CA ARG A 138 -48.07 43.44 0.42
C ARG A 138 -48.14 44.56 1.46
N ILE A 139 -47.81 45.81 1.09
CA ILE A 139 -48.02 46.97 1.98
C ILE A 139 -49.50 47.09 2.35
N ASP A 140 -50.41 46.89 1.40
CA ASP A 140 -51.85 46.88 1.68
C ASP A 140 -52.26 45.81 2.68
N SER A 141 -51.63 44.63 2.62
CA SER A 141 -51.90 43.61 3.61
C SER A 141 -51.29 43.92 4.98
N LEU A 142 -50.08 44.50 5.03
CA LEU A 142 -49.42 44.91 6.27
C LEU A 142 -50.16 46.06 6.96
N SER A 143 -50.73 47.00 6.20
CA SER A 143 -51.61 48.05 6.73
C SER A 143 -52.87 47.46 7.36
N LYS A 144 -53.45 46.40 6.74
CA LYS A 144 -54.61 45.68 7.26
C LYS A 144 -54.29 44.83 8.50
N THR A 145 -53.06 44.37 8.65
CA THR A 145 -52.56 43.64 9.83
C THR A 145 -51.72 44.52 10.77
N SER A 146 -51.92 45.84 10.72
CA SER A 146 -51.10 46.80 11.49
C SER A 146 -51.10 46.58 13.01
N SER A 147 -52.11 45.91 13.58
CA SER A 147 -52.16 45.53 15.00
C SER A 147 -51.08 44.53 15.43
N ILE A 148 -50.48 43.78 14.50
CA ILE A 148 -49.36 42.85 14.76
C ILE A 148 -48.00 43.44 14.35
N VAL A 149 -47.97 44.63 13.73
CA VAL A 149 -46.75 45.34 13.36
C VAL A 149 -46.32 46.22 14.53
N ARG A 150 -45.20 45.89 15.15
CA ARG A 150 -44.66 46.64 16.29
C ARG A 150 -43.51 47.54 15.86
N PHE A 151 -43.50 48.77 16.36
CA PHE A 151 -42.32 49.62 16.34
C PHE A 151 -41.27 48.98 17.26
N THR A 152 -40.14 48.57 16.70
CA THR A 152 -39.12 47.85 17.48
C THR A 152 -37.96 48.74 17.89
N LYS A 153 -37.58 49.68 17.02
CA LYS A 153 -36.49 50.64 17.22
C LYS A 153 -36.74 51.85 16.33
N GLY A 154 -36.42 53.05 16.78
CA GLY A 154 -36.45 54.21 15.90
C GLY A 154 -35.84 55.46 16.50
N LEU A 155 -35.56 56.40 15.60
CA LEU A 155 -34.73 57.57 15.80
C LEU A 155 -35.39 58.78 15.16
N ASP A 156 -35.72 59.77 15.99
CA ASP A 156 -36.07 61.11 15.52
C ASP A 156 -34.87 62.04 15.73
N ALA A 157 -34.28 62.54 14.64
CA ALA A 157 -33.19 63.49 14.77
C ALA A 157 -33.64 64.91 15.17
N ILE A 158 -34.95 65.18 15.16
CA ILE A 158 -35.54 66.51 15.34
C ILE A 158 -36.06 66.71 16.77
N ASN A 159 -36.66 65.67 17.39
CA ASN A 159 -37.36 65.82 18.68
C ASN A 159 -36.66 65.21 19.90
N ASN A 160 -35.62 64.37 19.75
CA ASN A 160 -34.93 63.68 20.86
C ASN A 160 -33.62 64.38 21.28
N GLU A 161 -33.71 65.61 21.81
CA GLU A 161 -32.61 66.22 22.56
C GLU A 161 -32.72 65.84 24.05
N GLU A 162 -32.49 64.58 24.41
CA GLU A 162 -32.29 64.26 25.82
C GLU A 162 -30.92 64.78 26.30
N PRO A 163 -30.85 65.47 27.46
CA PRO A 163 -29.64 66.09 27.98
C PRO A 163 -28.65 65.09 28.62
N ASN A 164 -28.84 63.79 28.43
CA ASN A 164 -27.91 62.78 28.95
C ASN A 164 -26.64 62.79 28.10
N ASN A 165 -25.45 62.72 28.73
CA ASN A 165 -24.12 62.63 28.10
C ASN A 165 -23.92 61.32 27.27
N GLU A 166 -24.99 60.71 26.79
CA GLU A 166 -24.99 59.51 25.98
C GLU A 166 -24.80 59.90 24.51
N LEU A 167 -23.81 59.29 23.86
CA LEU A 167 -23.56 59.50 22.44
C LEU A 167 -24.67 58.83 21.62
N ASN A 168 -25.47 59.62 20.93
CA ASN A 168 -26.52 59.15 20.01
C ASN A 168 -26.22 59.60 18.56
N LEU A 169 -27.05 59.17 17.61
CA LEU A 169 -26.84 59.53 16.20
C LEU A 169 -26.85 61.06 15.97
N ILE A 170 -27.69 61.80 16.69
CA ILE A 170 -27.85 63.25 16.55
C ILE A 170 -26.59 63.98 16.98
N SER A 171 -26.13 63.70 18.20
CA SER A 171 -24.92 64.28 18.77
C SER A 171 -23.69 63.93 17.93
N ALA A 172 -23.61 62.70 17.40
CA ALA A 172 -22.56 62.31 16.45
C ALA A 172 -22.61 63.14 15.14
N GLN A 173 -23.79 63.36 14.56
CA GLN A 173 -23.94 64.18 13.34
C GLN A 173 -23.64 65.66 13.60
N LYS A 174 -24.13 66.23 14.71
CA LYS A 174 -23.84 67.60 15.14
C LYS A 174 -22.33 67.81 15.31
N LEU A 175 -21.66 66.86 15.96
CA LEU A 175 -20.22 66.88 16.12
C LEU A 175 -19.51 66.84 14.76
N SER A 176 -19.93 65.96 13.84
CA SER A 176 -19.39 65.92 12.46
C SER A 176 -19.56 67.25 11.72
N ASP A 177 -20.73 67.89 11.86
CA ASP A 177 -21.01 69.19 11.25
C ASP A 177 -20.14 70.31 11.88
N LYS A 178 -19.94 70.32 13.21
CA LYS A 178 -18.99 71.22 13.88
C LYS A 178 -17.57 71.10 13.31
N PHE A 179 -17.10 69.89 13.05
CA PHE A 179 -15.78 69.67 12.39
C PHE A 179 -15.76 70.03 10.90
N LYS A 180 -16.86 69.89 10.18
CA LYS A 180 -16.95 70.39 8.79
C LYS A 180 -16.81 71.90 8.75
N ASP A 181 -17.52 72.59 9.64
CA ASP A 181 -17.59 74.05 9.75
C ASP A 181 -16.40 74.68 10.49
N SER A 182 -15.47 73.87 11.02
CA SER A 182 -14.32 74.32 11.82
C SER A 182 -14.72 75.14 13.07
N LYS A 183 -15.83 74.77 13.71
CA LYS A 183 -16.31 75.40 14.95
C LYS A 183 -15.49 74.94 16.16
N VAL A 184 -15.40 75.81 17.18
CA VAL A 184 -14.75 75.49 18.46
C VAL A 184 -15.51 74.38 19.17
N LEU A 185 -14.79 73.41 19.72
CA LEU A 185 -15.35 72.30 20.50
C LEU A 185 -15.51 72.71 21.95
N ASP A 186 -16.66 72.43 22.53
CA ASP A 186 -16.90 72.60 23.97
C ASP A 186 -16.45 71.35 24.77
N LYS A 187 -16.55 71.40 26.09
CA LYS A 187 -16.15 70.29 26.97
C LYS A 187 -16.97 69.01 26.69
N ASN A 188 -18.24 69.15 26.33
CA ASN A 188 -19.10 68.01 26.05
C ASN A 188 -18.73 67.36 24.70
N ASP A 189 -18.43 68.17 23.69
CA ASP A 189 -17.91 67.70 22.40
C ASP A 189 -16.65 66.85 22.59
N ILE A 190 -15.73 67.28 23.46
CA ILE A 190 -14.50 66.53 23.75
C ILE A 190 -14.79 65.17 24.38
N GLU A 191 -15.74 65.07 25.32
CA GLU A 191 -16.16 63.79 25.90
C GLU A 191 -16.81 62.87 24.86
N LEU A 192 -17.64 63.42 23.96
CA LEU A 192 -18.20 62.66 22.84
C LEU A 192 -17.12 62.18 21.86
N VAL A 193 -16.08 62.99 21.59
CA VAL A 193 -14.93 62.57 20.78
C VAL A 193 -14.20 61.39 21.44
N LYS A 194 -13.98 61.42 22.75
CA LYS A 194 -13.36 60.30 23.48
C LYS A 194 -14.17 59.01 23.29
N ILE A 195 -15.49 59.07 23.45
CA ILE A 195 -16.38 57.91 23.24
C ILE A 195 -16.27 57.42 21.79
N ILE A 196 -16.31 58.33 20.80
CA ILE A 196 -16.20 57.97 19.38
C ILE A 196 -14.85 57.33 19.07
N PHE A 197 -13.74 57.83 19.61
CA PHE A 197 -12.40 57.30 19.36
C PHE A 197 -12.09 55.99 20.10
N THR A 198 -12.77 55.68 21.20
CA THR A 198 -12.42 54.55 22.05
C THR A 198 -13.42 53.39 22.00
N THR A 199 -14.73 53.63 21.99
CA THR A 199 -15.73 52.58 22.30
C THR A 199 -16.79 52.34 21.22
N THR A 200 -17.09 53.31 20.36
CA THR A 200 -18.16 53.15 19.35
C THR A 200 -17.91 52.01 18.35
N PRO A 201 -18.95 51.41 17.75
CA PRO A 201 -18.77 50.52 16.61
C PRO A 201 -18.40 51.33 15.35
N LEU A 202 -17.48 50.80 14.52
CA LEU A 202 -17.14 51.38 13.22
C LEU A 202 -18.19 51.03 12.14
N THR A 203 -19.46 51.17 12.49
CA THR A 203 -20.62 50.86 11.64
C THR A 203 -21.24 52.12 11.04
N PHE A 204 -22.22 51.94 10.16
CA PHE A 204 -23.01 53.06 9.63
C PHE A 204 -23.74 53.79 10.77
N GLY A 205 -23.72 55.14 10.77
CA GLY A 205 -24.11 55.98 11.90
C GLY A 205 -22.93 56.76 12.47
N TYR A 206 -22.05 56.09 13.23
CA TYR A 206 -20.86 56.73 13.83
C TYR A 206 -19.66 56.83 12.88
N TRP A 207 -19.59 55.99 11.84
CA TRP A 207 -18.47 55.98 10.88
C TRP A 207 -18.21 57.34 10.22
N GLY A 208 -19.26 58.08 9.85
CA GLY A 208 -19.13 59.38 9.20
C GLY A 208 -18.40 60.39 10.10
N THR A 209 -18.82 60.48 11.36
CA THR A 209 -18.21 61.33 12.39
C THR A 209 -16.80 60.86 12.72
N PHE A 210 -16.59 59.57 12.94
CA PHE A 210 -15.27 58.98 13.17
C PHE A 210 -14.29 59.35 12.03
N LYS A 211 -14.71 59.19 10.77
CA LYS A 211 -13.93 59.55 9.58
C LYS A 211 -13.64 61.05 9.50
N ALA A 212 -14.59 61.90 9.88
CA ALA A 212 -14.39 63.35 9.92
C ALA A 212 -13.36 63.75 10.99
N LEU A 213 -13.52 63.20 12.20
CA LEU A 213 -12.60 63.38 13.32
C LEU A 213 -11.19 62.94 12.94
N MET A 214 -11.00 61.72 12.44
CA MET A 214 -9.67 61.24 12.03
C MET A 214 -9.01 62.15 10.97
N LYS A 215 -9.77 62.88 10.16
CA LYS A 215 -9.21 63.76 9.11
C LYS A 215 -8.83 65.15 9.60
N LYS A 216 -9.47 65.66 10.66
CA LYS A 216 -9.44 67.08 11.05
C LYS A 216 -9.14 67.34 12.52
N PHE A 217 -9.31 66.35 13.39
CA PHE A 217 -9.05 66.48 14.82
C PHE A 217 -7.55 66.72 15.07
N ASP A 218 -7.23 67.64 15.98
CA ASP A 218 -5.86 67.87 16.40
C ASP A 218 -5.44 66.80 17.43
N PRO A 219 -4.50 65.89 17.09
CA PRO A 219 -4.09 64.82 18.00
C PRO A 219 -3.47 65.31 19.31
N GLU A 220 -3.04 66.59 19.42
CA GLU A 220 -2.49 67.14 20.67
C GLU A 220 -3.54 67.25 21.78
N LEU A 221 -4.82 67.41 21.43
CA LEU A 221 -5.88 67.57 22.40
C LEU A 221 -6.20 66.25 23.13
N LEU A 222 -6.10 65.12 22.42
CA LEU A 222 -6.42 63.79 22.92
C LEU A 222 -5.46 62.74 22.31
N PRO A 223 -4.16 62.75 22.65
CA PRO A 223 -3.16 61.90 22.01
C PRO A 223 -3.39 60.41 22.27
N ILE A 224 -3.88 60.07 23.47
CA ILE A 224 -4.18 58.69 23.88
C ILE A 224 -5.38 58.17 23.08
N GLU A 225 -6.48 58.90 23.06
CA GLU A 225 -7.71 58.49 22.37
C GLU A 225 -7.51 58.47 20.85
N PHE A 226 -6.74 59.41 20.31
CA PHE A 226 -6.34 59.37 18.90
C PHE A 226 -5.50 58.12 18.58
N GLY A 227 -4.57 57.73 19.47
CA GLY A 227 -3.85 56.46 19.39
C GLY A 227 -4.77 55.24 19.37
N LYS A 228 -5.78 55.20 20.26
CA LYS A 228 -6.81 54.15 20.29
C LYS A 228 -7.63 54.10 19.00
N ALA A 229 -7.96 55.26 18.43
CA ALA A 229 -8.66 55.35 17.15
C ALA A 229 -7.82 54.80 15.98
N LEU A 230 -6.50 55.03 15.97
CA LEU A 230 -5.59 54.43 15.00
C LEU A 230 -5.48 52.92 15.15
N ALA A 231 -5.47 52.41 16.39
CA ALA A 231 -5.47 50.98 16.67
C ALA A 231 -6.74 50.32 16.10
N ARG A 232 -7.92 50.90 16.40
CA ARG A 232 -9.22 50.46 15.87
C ARG A 232 -9.29 50.43 14.34
N LEU A 233 -8.67 51.40 13.66
CA LEU A 233 -8.58 51.41 12.20
C LEU A 233 -7.70 50.30 11.61
N SER A 234 -6.81 49.74 12.43
CA SER A 234 -5.78 48.82 12.00
C SER A 234 -6.12 47.35 12.32
N VAL A 235 -7.26 47.07 12.96
CA VAL A 235 -7.77 45.72 13.30
C VAL A 235 -8.30 44.99 12.05
N HIS A 236 -7.97 43.71 11.88
CA HIS A 236 -8.45 42.90 10.75
C HIS A 236 -9.96 42.58 10.91
N PRO A 237 -10.81 42.76 9.87
CA PRO A 237 -12.15 42.17 9.84
C PRO A 237 -12.02 40.64 9.77
N GLY A 238 -12.07 39.96 10.91
CA GLY A 238 -11.73 38.55 11.08
C GLY A 238 -11.24 38.21 12.48
N ALA A 239 -10.63 39.17 13.19
CA ALA A 239 -10.61 39.13 14.65
C ALA A 239 -12.07 39.07 15.11
N LYS A 240 -12.42 38.12 16.00
CA LYS A 240 -13.79 37.86 16.50
C LYS A 240 -14.57 39.15 16.46
N SER A 241 -15.50 39.25 15.52
CA SER A 241 -16.22 40.49 15.27
C SER A 241 -16.66 41.04 16.61
N HIS A 242 -16.13 42.19 17.04
CA HIS A 242 -16.57 42.79 18.30
C HIS A 242 -18.10 43.01 18.27
N ASP A 243 -18.73 42.94 17.10
CA ASP A 243 -20.18 42.79 16.88
C ASP A 243 -20.86 41.66 17.69
N SER A 244 -20.13 40.67 18.25
CA SER A 244 -20.69 39.60 19.09
C SER A 244 -20.62 39.86 20.59
N TYR A 245 -20.05 40.98 21.05
CA TYR A 245 -20.24 41.36 22.44
C TYR A 245 -21.70 41.80 22.61
N HIS A 246 -22.46 41.07 23.41
CA HIS A 246 -23.59 41.68 24.09
C HIS A 246 -23.03 42.90 24.82
N TYR A 247 -23.35 44.11 24.36
CA TYR A 247 -22.87 45.38 24.87
C TYR A 247 -23.81 45.84 26.00
N PRO A 248 -23.63 45.47 27.28
CA PRO A 248 -24.68 45.65 28.26
C PRO A 248 -24.59 46.99 28.99
N ASN A 249 -23.54 47.81 28.80
CA ASN A 249 -23.25 48.98 29.64
C ASN A 249 -22.40 50.10 28.96
N PHE A 250 -22.69 50.52 27.71
CA PHE A 250 -21.96 51.66 27.11
C PHE A 250 -22.84 52.90 26.95
N ASN A 251 -22.25 54.08 27.17
CA ASN A 251 -22.87 55.40 27.03
C ASN A 251 -23.07 55.81 25.55
N PHE A 252 -23.56 54.91 24.69
CA PHE A 252 -23.93 55.26 23.33
C PHE A 252 -25.08 54.42 22.77
N GLU A 253 -25.86 55.02 21.87
CA GLU A 253 -27.02 54.41 21.25
C GLU A 253 -26.64 53.23 20.32
N ASN A 254 -27.36 52.11 20.43
CA ASN A 254 -27.14 50.93 19.59
C ASN A 254 -27.69 51.12 18.16
N LEU A 255 -26.82 51.53 17.25
CA LEU A 255 -27.11 51.72 15.83
C LEU A 255 -26.86 50.48 14.95
N ILE A 256 -26.53 49.32 15.52
CA ILE A 256 -26.16 48.11 14.75
C ILE A 256 -27.27 47.67 13.81
N TRP A 257 -28.53 47.90 14.17
CA TRP A 257 -29.69 47.52 13.35
C TRP A 257 -29.74 48.28 12.01
N LEU A 258 -29.10 49.45 11.88
CA LEU A 258 -28.99 50.19 10.61
C LEU A 258 -28.16 49.46 9.56
N LYS A 259 -27.33 48.47 9.94
CA LYS A 259 -26.53 47.66 9.00
C LYS A 259 -27.40 46.89 8.00
N ASP A 260 -28.65 46.61 8.36
CA ASP A 260 -29.60 45.90 7.52
C ASP A 260 -30.12 46.82 6.39
N ILE A 261 -30.05 48.15 6.56
CA ILE A 261 -30.59 49.13 5.60
C ILE A 261 -29.48 49.76 4.77
N VAL A 262 -28.36 50.05 5.42
CA VAL A 262 -27.24 50.75 4.81
C VAL A 262 -25.99 49.91 4.94
N PRO A 263 -25.25 49.71 3.83
CA PRO A 263 -24.03 48.93 3.88
C PRO A 263 -23.06 49.54 4.89
N LEU A 264 -22.52 48.68 5.75
CA LEU A 264 -21.38 49.00 6.60
C LEU A 264 -20.23 49.55 5.75
N PRO A 265 -19.38 50.42 6.31
CA PRO A 265 -18.22 50.93 5.57
C PRO A 265 -17.42 49.74 5.03
N ASN A 266 -17.39 49.62 3.71
CA ASN A 266 -16.72 48.49 3.10
C ASN A 266 -15.23 48.52 3.46
N ARG A 267 -14.59 47.35 3.43
CA ARG A 267 -13.16 47.20 3.79
C ARG A 267 -12.27 48.18 3.01
N ARG A 268 -12.61 48.51 1.76
CA ARG A 268 -11.86 49.49 0.95
C ARG A 268 -11.88 50.91 1.54
N THR A 269 -12.98 51.30 2.18
CA THR A 269 -13.13 52.63 2.81
C THR A 269 -12.33 52.72 4.10
N ILE A 270 -12.30 51.65 4.91
CA ILE A 270 -11.45 51.54 6.09
C ILE A 270 -9.97 51.54 5.67
N ASP A 271 -9.59 50.69 4.71
CA ASP A 271 -8.22 50.64 4.14
C ASP A 271 -7.78 52.01 3.57
N TYR A 272 -8.70 52.77 2.97
CA TYR A 272 -8.43 54.14 2.52
C TYR A 272 -8.13 55.08 3.69
N LEU A 273 -8.95 55.07 4.74
CA LEU A 273 -8.75 55.93 5.89
C LEU A 273 -7.45 55.56 6.64
N ALA A 274 -7.16 54.28 6.84
CA ALA A 274 -5.91 53.80 7.43
C ALA A 274 -4.66 54.29 6.65
N ARG A 275 -4.68 54.19 5.31
CA ARG A 275 -3.59 54.72 4.46
C ARG A 275 -3.45 56.24 4.53
N ARG A 276 -4.56 56.96 4.69
CA ARG A 276 -4.52 58.41 4.93
C ARG A 276 -3.89 58.71 6.28
N MET A 277 -4.32 58.02 7.33
CA MET A 277 -3.79 58.21 8.68
C MET A 277 -2.31 57.87 8.79
N ARG A 278 -1.81 56.87 8.05
CA ARG A 278 -0.37 56.64 7.91
C ARG A 278 0.39 57.88 7.42
N ARG A 279 -0.16 58.61 6.44
CA ARG A 279 0.48 59.84 5.91
C ARG A 279 0.44 60.98 6.93
N GLU A 280 -0.66 61.12 7.66
CA GLU A 280 -0.73 62.11 8.74
C GLU A 280 0.24 61.76 9.88
N LEU A 281 0.35 60.47 10.23
CA LEU A 281 1.28 59.98 11.24
C LEU A 281 2.74 60.26 10.85
N LYS A 282 3.09 60.12 9.57
CA LYS A 282 4.40 60.55 9.03
C LYS A 282 4.66 62.04 9.28
N LYS A 283 3.71 62.92 8.94
CA LYS A 283 3.85 64.36 9.19
C LYS A 283 4.00 64.66 10.68
N ILE A 284 3.25 63.98 11.55
CA ILE A 284 3.36 64.14 13.01
C ILE A 284 4.76 63.72 13.47
N GLY A 285 5.31 62.60 12.98
CA GLY A 285 6.67 62.19 13.29
C GLY A 285 7.75 63.16 12.81
N ASP A 286 7.57 63.75 11.62
CA ASP A 286 8.50 64.73 11.04
C ASP A 286 8.49 66.07 11.79
N THR A 287 7.31 66.50 12.29
CA THR A 287 7.12 67.85 12.87
C THR A 287 7.04 67.87 14.39
N LYS A 288 6.49 66.82 15.01
CA LYS A 288 6.20 66.72 16.45
C LYS A 288 6.59 65.32 16.99
N PRO A 289 7.90 64.99 17.10
CA PRO A 289 8.36 63.65 17.49
C PRO A 289 7.83 63.14 18.85
N ALA A 290 7.67 64.01 19.84
CA ALA A 290 7.14 63.65 21.16
C ALA A 290 5.66 63.25 21.10
N LEU A 291 4.86 63.97 20.31
CA LEU A 291 3.46 63.65 20.05
C LEU A 291 3.35 62.33 19.29
N TYR A 292 4.18 62.14 18.26
CA TYR A 292 4.26 60.89 17.51
C TYR A 292 4.45 59.69 18.43
N THR A 293 5.47 59.71 19.29
CA THR A 293 5.72 58.58 20.20
C THR A 293 4.59 58.36 21.19
N SER A 294 3.90 59.42 21.64
CA SER A 294 2.75 59.31 22.54
C SER A 294 1.55 58.62 21.87
N VAL A 295 1.19 59.09 20.68
CA VAL A 295 0.07 58.53 19.90
C VAL A 295 0.36 57.07 19.53
N VAL A 296 1.59 56.80 19.08
CA VAL A 296 1.97 55.47 18.60
C VAL A 296 2.15 54.48 19.75
N SER A 297 2.75 54.86 20.88
CA SER A 297 2.86 53.93 22.03
C SER A 297 1.48 53.47 22.50
N THR A 298 0.51 54.37 22.59
CA THR A 298 -0.87 54.02 22.92
C THR A 298 -1.49 53.11 21.86
N MET A 299 -1.26 53.38 20.58
CA MET A 299 -1.74 52.53 19.49
C MET A 299 -1.19 51.09 19.57
N LEU A 300 0.08 50.94 19.94
CA LEU A 300 0.75 49.63 20.03
C LEU A 300 0.35 48.84 21.29
N ILE A 301 -0.09 49.50 22.37
CA ILE A 301 -0.33 48.87 23.69
C ILE A 301 -1.80 48.86 24.13
N GLU A 302 -2.53 49.98 24.01
CA GLU A 302 -3.78 50.20 24.78
C GLU A 302 -5.07 49.75 24.07
N PHE A 303 -5.04 48.65 23.33
CA PHE A 303 -6.29 48.11 22.79
C PHE A 303 -6.19 46.60 22.60
N ASP A 304 -7.05 45.85 23.31
CA ASP A 304 -7.13 44.36 23.32
C ASP A 304 -7.25 43.72 21.92
N SER A 305 -7.47 44.51 20.86
CA SER A 305 -7.67 44.01 19.50
C SER A 305 -6.54 44.28 18.50
N TRP A 306 -5.53 45.09 18.82
CA TRP A 306 -4.50 45.39 17.82
C TRP A 306 -3.16 44.70 18.02
N ASP A 307 -2.79 44.37 19.26
CA ASP A 307 -1.72 43.43 19.52
C ASP A 307 -2.08 42.07 18.88
N SER A 308 -1.74 41.94 17.61
CA SER A 308 -2.19 40.92 16.67
C SER A 308 -1.16 40.83 15.55
N GLN A 309 -1.14 39.71 14.84
CA GLN A 309 -0.18 39.52 13.75
C GLN A 309 -0.39 40.54 12.63
N ILE A 310 0.72 41.04 12.08
CA ILE A 310 0.68 42.02 10.99
C ILE A 310 0.17 41.34 9.72
N THR A 311 -0.77 41.99 9.06
CA THR A 311 -1.40 41.51 7.84
C THR A 311 -0.99 42.36 6.65
N ASN A 312 -1.29 41.92 5.43
CA ASN A 312 -1.07 42.69 4.21
C ASN A 312 -1.87 44.02 4.14
N LYS A 313 -2.73 44.28 5.13
CA LYS A 313 -3.54 45.50 5.28
C LYS A 313 -3.20 46.33 6.51
N SER A 314 -2.21 45.90 7.28
CA SER A 314 -1.81 46.54 8.53
C SER A 314 -0.88 47.73 8.17
N PHE A 315 -1.42 48.77 7.51
CA PHE A 315 -0.65 49.86 6.91
C PHE A 315 0.04 50.79 7.93
N ILE A 316 -0.66 51.14 9.00
CA ILE A 316 -0.17 51.98 10.09
C ILE A 316 0.89 51.24 10.95
N PRO A 317 0.69 49.99 11.41
CA PRO A 317 1.74 49.23 12.13
C PRO A 317 3.01 49.12 11.32
N ALA A 318 2.89 48.66 10.07
CA ALA A 318 4.06 48.37 9.26
C ALA A 318 4.87 49.65 8.97
N TYR A 319 4.21 50.81 8.90
CA TYR A 319 4.88 52.10 8.90
C TYR A 319 5.67 52.37 10.17
N VAL A 320 5.06 52.21 11.33
CA VAL A 320 5.71 52.44 12.62
C VAL A 320 6.93 51.54 12.78
N LEU A 321 6.78 50.25 12.44
CA LEU A 321 7.75 49.21 12.77
C LEU A 321 8.88 49.11 11.74
N SER A 322 8.63 49.44 10.46
CA SER A 322 9.61 49.18 9.39
C SER A 322 9.60 50.22 8.25
N GLY A 323 8.96 51.37 8.45
CA GLY A 323 8.66 52.36 7.41
C GLY A 323 9.82 53.00 6.63
N LYS A 324 11.09 52.73 6.95
CA LYS A 324 12.23 53.08 6.08
C LYS A 324 12.47 52.09 4.93
N TYR A 325 11.93 50.86 4.99
CA TYR A 325 12.22 49.80 4.01
C TYR A 325 11.14 49.66 2.91
N LEU A 326 11.48 48.92 1.85
CA LEU A 326 10.63 48.70 0.64
C LEU A 326 9.29 47.96 0.92
N GLU A 327 9.00 47.58 2.16
CA GLU A 327 7.87 46.71 2.57
C GLU A 327 6.51 47.41 2.54
N LEU A 328 6.51 48.74 2.44
CA LEU A 328 5.31 49.57 2.31
C LEU A 328 5.05 50.03 0.87
N ASP A 329 5.66 49.31 -0.08
CA ASP A 329 5.58 49.45 -1.54
C ASP A 329 6.71 50.31 -2.14
N GLY A 330 7.84 49.65 -2.42
CA GLY A 330 8.79 50.10 -3.42
C GLY A 330 8.19 49.96 -4.83
N TYR A 331 7.99 51.10 -5.50
CA TYR A 331 7.57 51.27 -6.91
C TYR A 331 6.06 51.27 -7.29
N ARG A 332 5.06 50.89 -6.47
CA ARG A 332 3.64 50.80 -6.90
C ARG A 332 2.55 51.39 -5.94
N LYS A 333 2.73 52.61 -5.42
CA LYS A 333 1.66 53.45 -4.81
C LYS A 333 1.04 52.95 -3.49
N SER A 334 1.79 52.25 -2.63
CA SER A 334 1.45 51.95 -1.22
C SER A 334 0.08 51.30 -0.99
N ARG A 335 -0.21 50.20 -1.71
CA ARG A 335 -1.52 49.52 -1.58
C ARG A 335 -1.49 48.22 -0.77
N VAL A 336 -0.31 47.70 -0.45
CA VAL A 336 -0.12 46.41 0.24
C VAL A 336 1.06 46.50 1.21
N VAL A 337 0.98 45.80 2.33
CA VAL A 337 2.11 45.52 3.23
C VAL A 337 2.70 44.16 2.85
N TYR A 338 4.00 44.10 2.57
CA TYR A 338 4.70 42.85 2.30
C TYR A 338 5.05 42.13 3.60
N LEU A 339 4.79 40.81 3.65
CA LEU A 339 5.05 39.96 4.80
C LEU A 339 6.03 38.83 4.43
N PRO A 340 6.85 38.35 5.38
CA PRO A 340 7.04 38.90 6.72
C PRO A 340 7.74 40.28 6.68
N LEU A 341 7.56 41.10 7.73
CA LEU A 341 8.36 42.33 7.85
C LEU A 341 9.83 41.97 8.07
N PHE A 342 10.74 42.57 7.32
CA PHE A 342 12.17 42.34 7.43
C PHE A 342 12.75 43.19 8.57
N GLN A 343 12.57 42.70 9.79
CA GLN A 343 13.07 43.32 11.01
C GLN A 343 14.38 42.67 11.48
N GLN A 344 15.33 42.38 10.58
CA GLN A 344 16.68 41.96 11.01
C GLN A 344 17.53 43.12 11.55
N LYS A 345 17.13 44.34 11.23
CA LYS A 345 17.72 45.57 11.73
C LYS A 345 16.62 46.61 11.91
N ARG A 346 16.91 47.58 12.76
CA ARG A 346 16.02 48.70 13.03
C ARG A 346 15.77 49.51 11.76
N SER A 347 14.50 49.65 11.38
CA SER A 347 14.07 50.30 10.13
C SER A 347 12.87 51.24 10.34
N ASP A 348 12.60 51.65 11.58
CA ASP A 348 11.54 52.60 11.86
C ASP A 348 11.85 54.00 11.31
N PRO A 349 10.82 54.76 10.90
CA PRO A 349 10.98 56.04 10.20
C PRO A 349 11.54 57.16 11.09
N HIS A 350 11.27 57.13 12.40
CA HIS A 350 11.58 58.22 13.33
C HIS A 350 12.43 57.71 14.52
N SER A 351 13.58 57.13 14.22
CA SER A 351 14.44 56.48 15.22
C SER A 351 14.86 57.40 16.36
N GLU A 352 15.16 58.66 16.07
CA GLU A 352 15.50 59.68 17.08
C GLU A 352 14.35 59.94 18.06
N ALA A 353 13.10 59.89 17.59
CA ALA A 353 11.93 60.11 18.42
C ALA A 353 11.83 59.03 19.51
N TRP A 354 12.01 57.77 19.12
CA TRP A 354 12.01 56.63 20.04
C TRP A 354 13.20 56.64 21.00
N ASN A 355 14.40 56.99 20.51
CA ASN A 355 15.60 57.09 21.36
C ASN A 355 15.45 58.12 22.48
N LYS A 356 14.69 59.20 22.25
CA LYS A 356 14.41 60.22 23.27
C LYS A 356 13.27 59.84 24.22
N ASN A 357 12.53 58.77 23.95
CA ASN A 357 11.33 58.36 24.70
C ASN A 357 11.40 56.89 25.14
N ILE A 358 12.55 56.46 25.68
CA ILE A 358 12.81 55.06 26.06
C ILE A 358 11.79 54.52 27.06
N SER A 359 11.27 55.33 27.99
CA SER A 359 10.23 54.89 28.94
C SER A 359 9.01 54.30 28.23
N LYS A 360 8.54 54.95 27.16
CA LYS A 360 7.42 54.43 26.35
C LYS A 360 7.77 53.13 25.63
N VAL A 361 9.04 52.95 25.22
CA VAL A 361 9.51 51.71 24.59
C VAL A 361 9.52 50.56 25.59
N ILE A 362 9.94 50.82 26.83
CA ILE A 362 9.86 49.87 27.94
C ILE A 362 8.39 49.48 28.19
N ASP A 363 7.48 50.46 28.20
CA ASP A 363 6.05 50.19 28.33
C ASP A 363 5.54 49.29 27.19
N ILE A 364 5.97 49.52 25.94
CA ILE A 364 5.63 48.65 24.80
C ILE A 364 6.15 47.23 25.03
N PHE A 365 7.44 47.09 25.39
CA PHE A 365 8.09 45.80 25.61
C PHE A 365 7.43 44.97 26.72
N ASN A 366 6.95 45.62 27.77
CA ASN A 366 6.34 44.94 28.91
C ASN A 366 4.85 44.59 28.71
N ASN A 367 4.14 45.30 27.83
CA ASN A 367 2.69 45.15 27.71
C ASN A 367 2.22 44.45 26.42
N VAL A 368 3.10 44.22 25.44
CA VAL A 368 2.78 43.42 24.25
C VAL A 368 2.57 41.94 24.61
N ARG A 369 1.54 41.31 24.03
CA ARG A 369 1.06 39.95 24.37
C ARG A 369 1.01 39.00 23.17
N ASN A 370 0.78 39.49 21.94
CA ASN A 370 0.48 38.65 20.77
C ASN A 370 1.31 38.96 19.51
N SER A 371 1.88 40.16 19.35
CA SER A 371 2.64 40.56 18.16
C SER A 371 4.14 40.45 18.38
N SER A 372 4.74 39.46 17.72
CA SER A 372 6.19 39.24 17.70
C SER A 372 6.95 40.41 17.05
N GLU A 373 6.32 41.12 16.10
CA GLU A 373 6.92 42.20 15.33
C GLU A 373 7.02 43.50 16.15
N ILE A 374 6.01 43.78 16.99
CA ILE A 374 6.06 44.89 17.96
C ILE A 374 7.10 44.58 19.03
N PHE A 375 7.12 43.33 19.52
CA PHE A 375 8.08 42.89 20.53
C PHE A 375 9.53 42.97 20.02
N ASN A 376 9.77 42.56 18.79
CA ASN A 376 11.06 42.68 18.13
C ASN A 376 11.48 44.15 17.93
N PHE A 377 10.54 44.99 17.49
CA PHE A 377 10.77 46.42 17.33
C PHE A 377 11.18 47.11 18.64
N SER A 378 10.46 46.86 19.74
CA SER A 378 10.80 47.45 21.04
C SER A 378 12.13 46.91 21.57
N TYR A 379 12.38 45.60 21.43
CA TYR A 379 13.67 44.98 21.78
C TYR A 379 14.85 45.65 21.07
N GLN A 380 14.76 45.85 19.74
CA GLN A 380 15.85 46.46 18.96
C GLN A 380 16.13 47.89 19.40
N ILE A 381 15.10 48.69 19.69
CA ILE A 381 15.31 50.05 20.20
C ILE A 381 16.00 50.03 21.57
N LEU A 382 15.56 49.17 22.49
CA LEU A 382 16.17 49.05 23.80
C LEU A 382 17.65 48.63 23.68
N LYS A 383 17.94 47.64 22.82
CA LYS A 383 19.29 47.18 22.54
C LYS A 383 20.18 48.28 21.97
N ASP A 384 19.72 48.99 20.93
CA ASP A 384 20.47 50.08 20.29
C ASP A 384 20.79 51.24 21.24
N ASN A 385 19.99 51.40 22.31
CA ASN A 385 20.19 52.42 23.35
C ASN A 385 20.86 51.87 24.61
N ASN A 386 21.55 50.72 24.50
CA ASN A 386 22.29 50.06 25.59
C ASN A 386 21.47 49.88 26.87
N GLN A 387 20.15 49.70 26.75
CA GLN A 387 19.30 49.42 27.89
C GLN A 387 19.52 47.98 28.35
N ILE A 388 19.56 47.77 29.67
CA ILE A 388 19.59 46.42 30.23
C ILE A 388 18.20 45.83 30.05
N ILE A 389 18.08 44.95 29.06
CA ILE A 389 16.84 44.21 28.82
C ILE A 389 16.77 43.13 29.91
N THR A 390 15.85 43.28 30.85
CA THR A 390 15.55 42.30 31.88
C THR A 390 15.20 40.95 31.26
N ASP A 391 15.39 39.86 32.01
CA ASP A 391 15.01 38.51 31.59
C ASP A 391 13.60 38.48 30.98
N LEU A 392 13.43 37.73 29.89
CA LEU A 392 12.13 37.57 29.24
C LEU A 392 11.10 37.03 30.24
N THR A 393 9.93 37.65 30.30
CA THR A 393 8.79 37.07 31.03
C THR A 393 8.28 35.82 30.30
N LYS A 394 7.47 35.00 30.97
CA LYS A 394 6.80 33.83 30.38
C LYS A 394 6.13 34.15 29.03
N ASN A 395 5.35 35.22 28.97
CA ASN A 395 4.63 35.61 27.75
C ASN A 395 5.60 36.10 26.65
N ASN A 396 6.65 36.83 27.05
CA ASN A 396 7.65 37.34 26.12
C ASN A 396 8.44 36.21 25.44
N VAL A 397 8.63 35.06 26.10
CA VAL A 397 9.29 33.90 25.49
C VAL A 397 8.51 33.41 24.26
N LEU A 398 7.18 33.33 24.32
CA LEU A 398 6.37 32.87 23.18
C LEU A 398 6.40 33.84 22.01
N LEU A 399 6.38 35.15 22.30
CA LEU A 399 6.55 36.20 21.29
C LEU A 399 7.92 36.16 20.64
N ALA A 400 8.96 35.95 21.45
CA ALA A 400 10.34 35.84 21.00
C ALA A 400 10.55 34.62 20.10
N LEU A 401 9.97 33.46 20.43
CA LEU A 401 10.01 32.26 19.58
C LEU A 401 9.30 32.44 18.24
N SER A 402 8.27 33.27 18.21
CA SER A 402 7.51 33.58 16.98
C SER A 402 8.17 34.70 16.16
N SER A 403 9.27 35.28 16.65
CA SER A 403 9.96 36.39 16.01
C SER A 403 10.82 35.93 14.85
N ASN A 404 10.93 36.77 13.81
CA ASN A 404 11.89 36.58 12.73
C ASN A 404 13.31 37.06 13.09
N PHE A 405 13.54 37.60 14.29
CA PHE A 405 14.85 38.10 14.69
C PHE A 405 15.64 37.07 15.48
N ASP A 406 16.71 36.56 14.86
CA ASP A 406 17.46 35.40 15.34
C ASP A 406 18.03 35.56 16.76
N GLU A 407 18.48 36.75 17.12
CA GLU A 407 19.01 37.00 18.46
C GLU A 407 17.94 36.85 19.54
N LEU A 408 16.74 37.36 19.29
CA LEU A 408 15.62 37.28 20.21
C LEU A 408 15.15 35.83 20.38
N VAL A 409 15.12 35.10 19.27
CA VAL A 409 14.87 33.65 19.25
C VAL A 409 15.91 32.94 20.13
N LEU A 410 17.20 33.20 19.95
CA LEU A 410 18.27 32.57 20.74
C LEU A 410 18.16 32.88 22.24
N ILE A 411 17.76 34.11 22.62
CA ILE A 411 17.48 34.47 24.01
C ILE A 411 16.27 33.70 24.54
N ALA A 412 15.21 33.55 23.74
CA ALA A 412 14.04 32.77 24.10
C ALA A 412 14.41 31.31 24.36
N LEU A 413 15.17 30.69 23.45
CA LEU A 413 15.63 29.31 23.56
C LEU A 413 16.45 29.10 24.84
N LYS A 414 17.33 30.05 25.19
CA LYS A 414 18.08 30.03 26.46
C LYS A 414 17.18 30.07 27.69
N THR A 415 16.05 30.75 27.59
CA THR A 415 15.13 31.04 28.70
C THR A 415 14.03 29.98 28.87
N ILE A 416 13.75 29.17 27.84
CA ILE A 416 12.74 28.10 27.88
C ILE A 416 12.85 27.23 29.15
N PRO A 417 14.03 26.70 29.53
CA PRO A 417 14.13 25.83 30.72
C PRO A 417 13.64 26.52 31.99
N ARG A 418 13.95 27.82 32.18
CA ARG A 418 13.52 28.56 33.38
C ARG A 418 12.00 28.59 33.57
N PHE A 419 11.23 28.61 32.47
CA PHE A 419 9.76 28.63 32.50
C PHE A 419 9.15 27.35 31.95
N PHE A 420 9.90 26.24 31.96
CA PHE A 420 9.50 25.02 31.28
C PHE A 420 8.13 24.52 31.75
N LYS A 421 7.90 24.41 33.07
CA LYS A 421 6.61 23.97 33.66
C LYS A 421 5.43 24.82 33.21
N ASP A 422 5.68 26.11 33.00
CA ASP A 422 4.71 27.12 32.67
C ASP A 422 4.36 27.18 31.17
N LEU A 423 5.37 26.95 30.32
CA LEU A 423 5.31 27.08 28.87
C LEU A 423 5.09 25.76 28.15
N PHE A 424 5.28 24.63 28.82
CA PHE A 424 5.29 23.30 28.19
C PHE A 424 4.12 23.03 27.25
N ASN A 425 2.90 23.37 27.69
CA ASN A 425 1.67 23.16 26.91
C ASN A 425 1.42 24.23 25.83
N GLN A 426 2.23 25.28 25.77
CA GLN A 426 2.07 26.44 24.88
C GLN A 426 3.11 26.46 23.74
N ILE A 427 4.22 25.74 23.88
CA ILE A 427 5.26 25.64 22.85
C ILE A 427 4.80 24.68 21.75
N SER A 428 4.74 25.17 20.51
CA SER A 428 4.38 24.40 19.33
C SER A 428 5.47 23.39 18.93
N ALA A 429 5.12 22.44 18.05
CA ALA A 429 6.09 21.47 17.54
C ALA A 429 7.25 22.13 16.78
N ASP A 430 6.99 23.17 15.99
CA ASP A 430 8.04 23.89 15.25
C ASP A 430 8.97 24.67 16.19
N ASN A 431 8.46 25.21 17.29
CA ASN A 431 9.29 25.88 18.29
C ASN A 431 10.15 24.88 19.08
N TRP A 432 9.64 23.67 19.34
CA TRP A 432 10.44 22.58 19.90
C TRP A 432 11.55 22.12 18.95
N MET A 433 11.23 21.98 17.66
CA MET A 433 12.24 21.70 16.63
C MET A 433 13.36 22.74 16.61
N MET A 434 12.98 24.01 16.62
CA MET A 434 13.93 25.11 16.68
C MET A 434 14.78 25.07 17.95
N PHE A 435 14.20 24.70 19.09
CA PHE A 435 14.95 24.49 20.33
C PHE A 435 15.94 23.34 20.21
N PHE A 436 15.54 22.20 19.64
CA PHE A 436 16.43 21.06 19.43
C PHE A 436 17.63 21.42 18.57
N GLU A 437 17.42 22.19 17.50
CA GLU A 437 18.48 22.53 16.54
C GLU A 437 19.39 23.67 17.03
N ARG A 438 18.84 24.69 17.70
CA ARG A 438 19.52 26.00 17.88
C ARG A 438 19.79 26.40 19.33
N SER A 439 19.23 25.73 20.34
CA SER A 439 19.54 26.04 21.76
C SER A 439 21.03 25.80 22.06
N ASP A 440 21.62 26.38 23.11
CA ASP A 440 22.95 25.95 23.56
C ASP A 440 22.87 24.67 24.41
N MET A 441 24.00 23.95 24.53
CA MET A 441 24.03 22.65 25.23
C MET A 441 23.72 22.75 26.73
N LYS A 442 23.94 23.91 27.37
CA LYS A 442 23.61 24.10 28.80
C LYS A 442 22.09 24.17 28.98
N SER A 443 21.42 25.02 28.21
CA SER A 443 19.95 25.10 28.24
C SER A 443 19.29 23.80 27.78
N PHE A 444 19.85 23.13 26.77
CA PHE A 444 19.41 21.82 26.35
C PHE A 444 19.54 20.77 27.47
N GLY A 445 20.67 20.71 28.17
CA GLY A 445 20.87 19.79 29.29
C GLY A 445 19.85 19.99 30.42
N ILE A 446 19.59 21.24 30.82
CA ILE A 446 18.57 21.57 31.83
C ILE A 446 17.19 21.08 31.37
N PHE A 447 16.84 21.31 30.11
CA PHE A 447 15.58 20.81 29.53
C PHE A 447 15.47 19.29 29.60
N ILE A 448 16.52 18.55 29.22
CA ILE A 448 16.53 17.07 29.29
C ILE A 448 16.25 16.58 30.73
N ASP A 449 16.75 17.29 31.74
CA ASP A 449 16.53 16.94 33.13
C ASP A 449 15.13 17.31 33.63
N GLU A 450 14.61 18.49 33.25
CA GLU A 450 13.29 18.95 33.68
C GLU A 450 12.12 18.18 33.05
N VAL A 451 12.25 17.78 31.78
CA VAL A 451 11.20 17.01 31.08
C VAL A 451 10.95 15.66 31.75
N ARG A 452 11.96 15.11 32.46
CA ARG A 452 11.81 13.86 33.23
C ARG A 452 10.73 13.93 34.31
N CYS A 453 10.36 15.14 34.73
CA CYS A 453 9.48 15.39 35.86
C CYS A 453 8.05 15.82 35.46
N VAL A 454 7.70 15.89 34.17
CA VAL A 454 6.41 16.45 33.73
C VAL A 454 5.39 15.36 33.35
N GLY A 455 4.16 15.52 33.83
CA GLY A 455 3.03 14.61 33.63
C GLY A 455 2.36 14.72 32.25
N THR A 456 1.13 14.22 32.15
CA THR A 456 0.39 14.11 30.87
C THR A 456 -0.32 15.43 30.48
N GLY A 457 -0.13 15.92 29.25
CA GLY A 457 -0.83 17.11 28.72
C GLY A 457 -0.60 17.36 27.21
N MET A 458 -1.23 18.40 26.64
CA MET A 458 -1.08 18.79 25.21
C MET A 458 0.37 19.09 24.81
N GLY A 459 1.20 19.57 25.73
CA GLY A 459 2.63 19.80 25.50
C GLY A 459 3.39 18.53 25.11
N ASN A 460 2.96 17.36 25.60
CA ASN A 460 3.56 16.09 25.19
C ASN A 460 3.26 15.76 23.72
N ILE A 461 2.10 16.19 23.19
CA ILE A 461 1.75 15.97 21.78
C ILE A 461 2.64 16.86 20.90
N TYR A 462 2.78 18.14 21.23
CA TYR A 462 3.65 19.05 20.46
C TYR A 462 5.12 18.64 20.54
N LEU A 463 5.59 18.25 21.73
CA LEU A 463 6.93 17.72 21.92
C LEU A 463 7.15 16.43 21.13
N PHE A 464 6.19 15.50 21.16
CA PHE A 464 6.26 14.25 20.41
C PHE A 464 6.30 14.50 18.89
N ASN A 465 5.42 15.36 18.38
CA ASN A 465 5.41 15.73 16.95
C ASN A 465 6.73 16.39 16.52
N ALA A 466 7.33 17.21 17.40
CA ALA A 466 8.64 17.78 17.14
C ALA A 466 9.72 16.70 17.08
N LEU A 467 9.78 15.80 18.07
CA LEU A 467 10.72 14.68 18.06
C LEU A 467 10.53 13.80 16.81
N GLU A 468 9.30 13.55 16.40
CA GLU A 468 9.00 12.80 15.17
C GLU A 468 9.53 13.51 13.92
N LYS A 469 9.31 14.83 13.82
CA LYS A 469 9.82 15.66 12.73
C LYS A 469 11.35 15.67 12.72
N TYR A 470 11.98 15.79 13.89
CA TYR A 470 13.43 15.74 14.07
C TYR A 470 14.02 14.45 13.50
N PHE A 471 13.50 13.29 13.91
CA PHE A 471 14.02 11.99 13.44
C PHE A 471 13.58 11.63 12.01
N SER A 472 12.60 12.32 11.44
CA SER A 472 12.23 12.19 10.03
C SER A 472 13.17 12.98 9.10
N ALA A 473 13.75 14.08 9.58
CA ALA A 473 14.64 14.94 8.81
C ALA A 473 16.11 14.48 8.93
N ASN A 474 16.47 13.36 8.29
CA ASN A 474 17.85 12.83 8.10
C ASN A 474 18.90 13.39 9.08
N VAL A 475 18.80 13.02 10.36
CA VAL A 475 19.68 13.48 11.45
C VAL A 475 21.10 12.95 11.20
N LYS A 476 21.96 13.74 10.55
CA LYS A 476 23.33 13.29 10.21
C LYS A 476 24.45 13.96 11.01
N ASP A 477 24.24 15.12 11.63
CA ASP A 477 25.40 15.95 12.01
C ASP A 477 25.51 16.37 13.49
N ASN A 478 24.60 15.98 14.41
CA ASN A 478 24.73 16.33 15.84
C ASN A 478 24.30 15.20 16.79
N ILE A 479 25.19 14.22 16.96
CA ILE A 479 24.96 13.03 17.79
C ILE A 479 24.75 13.40 19.27
N GLU A 480 25.43 14.43 19.79
CA GLU A 480 25.32 14.87 21.19
C GLU A 480 23.89 15.32 21.57
N ARG A 481 23.12 15.81 20.59
CA ARG A 481 21.70 16.16 20.77
C ARG A 481 20.76 15.03 20.42
N ALA A 482 21.08 14.30 19.35
CA ALA A 482 20.24 13.22 18.85
C ALA A 482 20.04 12.13 19.90
N ALA A 483 21.09 11.77 20.66
CA ALA A 483 21.02 10.73 21.67
C ALA A 483 20.03 11.06 22.82
N PRO A 484 20.16 12.18 23.56
CA PRO A 484 19.19 12.54 24.59
C PRO A 484 17.74 12.65 24.10
N LEU A 485 17.53 13.21 22.90
CA LEU A 485 16.20 13.32 22.29
C LEU A 485 15.62 11.94 21.91
N ALA A 486 16.46 11.03 21.42
CA ALA A 486 16.06 9.67 21.09
C ALA A 486 15.63 8.91 22.36
N GLY A 487 16.36 9.11 23.46
CA GLY A 487 15.98 8.58 24.77
C GLY A 487 14.65 9.15 25.29
N MET A 488 14.38 10.43 25.04
CA MET A 488 13.08 11.04 25.36
C MET A 488 11.95 10.49 24.49
N TYR A 489 12.16 10.37 23.17
CA TYR A 489 11.15 9.84 22.25
C TYR A 489 10.67 8.45 22.67
N LEU A 490 11.61 7.56 23.07
CA LEU A 490 11.26 6.23 23.58
C LEU A 490 10.44 6.26 24.87
N ARG A 491 10.62 7.26 25.73
CA ARG A 491 9.80 7.42 26.95
C ARG A 491 8.37 7.89 26.65
N PHE A 492 8.18 8.70 25.60
CA PHE A 492 6.88 9.25 25.19
C PHE A 492 6.08 8.34 24.24
N LEU A 493 6.68 7.23 23.79
CA LEU A 493 6.08 6.29 22.85
C LEU A 493 4.77 5.57 23.26
N PRO A 494 4.33 5.40 24.53
CA PRO A 494 3.14 4.59 24.82
C PRO A 494 1.79 5.07 24.27
N ARG A 495 1.70 6.19 23.52
CA ARG A 495 0.39 6.78 23.13
C ARG A 495 0.18 7.09 21.64
N TYR A 496 1.22 7.11 20.81
CA TYR A 496 1.10 7.53 19.40
C TYR A 496 2.02 6.68 18.51
N VAL A 497 1.44 5.86 17.63
CA VAL A 497 2.11 4.93 16.69
C VAL A 497 2.25 5.68 15.33
N TYR A 498 3.26 5.56 14.46
CA TYR A 498 3.45 4.52 13.44
C TYR A 498 4.64 4.83 12.50
N SER A 499 5.74 4.06 12.60
CA SER A 499 6.41 3.37 11.47
C SER A 499 7.60 2.58 12.01
N ALA A 500 7.79 1.35 11.53
CA ALA A 500 8.89 0.48 11.96
C ALA A 500 10.27 1.11 11.65
N GLU A 501 10.40 1.82 10.53
CA GLU A 501 11.63 2.47 10.11
C GLU A 501 12.05 3.64 11.02
N LYS A 502 11.12 4.49 11.45
CA LYS A 502 11.42 5.58 12.40
C LYS A 502 11.82 5.02 13.77
N PHE A 503 11.09 4.01 14.22
CA PHE A 503 11.36 3.31 15.47
C PHE A 503 12.77 2.69 15.48
N ARG A 504 13.15 2.06 14.36
CA ARG A 504 14.50 1.54 14.11
C ARG A 504 15.58 2.61 14.30
N LYS A 505 15.48 3.74 13.59
CA LYS A 505 16.48 4.84 13.65
C LYS A 505 16.64 5.40 15.07
N VAL A 506 15.55 5.54 15.81
CA VAL A 506 15.61 6.04 17.20
C VAL A 506 16.32 5.04 18.11
N LEU A 507 15.99 3.75 18.02
CA LEU A 507 16.64 2.75 18.87
C LEU A 507 18.10 2.48 18.49
N GLU A 508 18.45 2.54 17.20
CA GLU A 508 19.84 2.54 16.74
C GLU A 508 20.65 3.66 17.42
N LEU A 509 20.13 4.90 17.41
CA LEU A 509 20.76 6.04 18.07
C LEU A 509 20.86 5.87 19.60
N VAL A 510 19.79 5.39 20.24
CA VAL A 510 19.79 5.16 21.69
C VAL A 510 20.79 4.08 22.08
N THR A 511 20.81 2.95 21.39
CA THR A 511 21.69 1.82 21.71
C THR A 511 23.16 2.07 21.38
N SER A 512 23.43 2.97 20.42
CA SER A 512 24.80 3.41 20.09
C SER A 512 25.41 4.31 21.17
N PHE A 513 24.58 4.97 21.99
CA PHE A 513 25.04 6.03 22.91
C PHE A 513 24.75 5.74 24.39
N TYR A 514 23.64 5.07 24.68
CA TYR A 514 23.27 4.65 26.02
C TYR A 514 23.52 3.15 26.20
N SER A 515 24.22 2.83 27.27
CA SER A 515 24.31 1.48 27.80
C SER A 515 23.06 1.22 28.65
N PHE A 516 22.17 0.38 28.15
CA PHE A 516 20.97 -0.06 28.88
C PHE A 516 21.34 -0.74 30.20
N SER A 517 22.50 -1.41 30.26
CA SER A 517 22.97 -2.08 31.47
C SER A 517 23.26 -1.14 32.65
N LYS A 518 23.55 0.15 32.41
CA LYS A 518 23.75 1.14 33.50
C LYS A 518 22.44 1.70 34.08
N SER A 519 21.29 1.50 33.43
CA SER A 519 19.99 2.05 33.88
C SER A 519 18.84 1.10 33.49
N SER A 520 19.03 -0.19 33.76
CA SER A 520 18.22 -1.29 33.23
C SER A 520 16.73 -1.16 33.56
N GLU A 521 16.37 -0.70 34.75
CA GLU A 521 14.97 -0.62 35.19
C GLU A 521 14.15 0.42 34.43
N ILE A 522 14.72 1.60 34.15
CA ILE A 522 14.04 2.67 33.38
C ILE A 522 13.82 2.23 31.94
N TRP A 523 14.81 1.56 31.34
CA TRP A 523 14.72 1.04 29.99
C TRP A 523 13.75 -0.14 29.90
N ARG A 524 13.73 -1.04 30.90
CA ARG A 524 12.72 -2.11 30.99
C ARG A 524 11.30 -1.53 31.00
N ILE A 525 11.02 -0.53 31.82
CA ILE A 525 9.70 0.15 31.87
C ILE A 525 9.35 0.81 30.53
N SER A 526 10.34 1.40 29.85
CA SER A 526 10.13 2.11 28.58
C SER A 526 9.91 1.14 27.42
N LEU A 527 10.70 0.07 27.35
CA LEU A 527 10.55 -1.00 26.36
C LEU A 527 9.28 -1.81 26.60
N ASP A 528 8.86 -1.98 27.86
CA ASP A 528 7.60 -2.65 28.20
C ASP A 528 6.35 -1.87 27.76
N LYS A 529 6.49 -0.62 27.35
CA LYS A 529 5.39 0.15 26.76
C LYS A 529 5.23 -0.04 25.26
N ILE A 530 6.18 -0.73 24.61
CA ILE A 530 6.23 -0.90 23.16
C ILE A 530 5.43 -2.14 22.76
N PRO A 531 4.63 -2.10 21.67
CA PRO A 531 3.96 -3.28 21.14
C PRO A 531 4.94 -4.41 20.83
N PHE A 532 4.57 -5.63 21.23
CA PHE A 532 5.41 -6.83 21.13
C PHE A 532 5.95 -7.06 19.70
N ASN A 533 5.10 -6.92 18.69
CA ASN A 533 5.45 -7.13 17.28
C ASN A 533 6.52 -6.15 16.77
N LEU A 534 6.46 -4.88 17.19
CA LEU A 534 7.44 -3.86 16.81
C LEU A 534 8.78 -4.08 17.53
N LEU A 535 8.72 -4.41 18.82
CA LEU A 535 9.92 -4.71 19.61
C LEU A 535 10.66 -5.94 19.07
N LEU A 536 9.92 -6.96 18.64
CA LEU A 536 10.51 -8.16 18.06
C LEU A 536 11.05 -7.96 16.64
N ALA A 537 10.31 -7.24 15.78
CA ALA A 537 10.81 -6.89 14.44
C ALA A 537 12.15 -6.14 14.53
N PHE A 538 12.26 -5.23 15.50
CA PHE A 538 13.50 -4.52 15.79
C PHE A 538 14.61 -5.45 16.31
N TYR A 539 14.29 -6.38 17.22
CA TYR A 539 15.24 -7.39 17.70
C TYR A 539 15.86 -8.20 16.55
N PHE A 540 15.05 -8.65 15.59
CA PHE A 540 15.54 -9.38 14.42
C PHE A 540 16.48 -8.55 13.55
N GLU A 541 16.11 -7.30 13.32
CA GLU A 541 16.87 -6.37 12.50
C GLU A 541 18.22 -5.98 13.12
N ILE A 542 18.29 -5.84 14.45
CA ILE A 542 19.56 -5.65 15.16
C ILE A 542 20.51 -6.82 14.89
N ILE A 543 20.01 -8.05 15.07
CA ILE A 543 20.86 -9.24 14.97
C ILE A 543 21.35 -9.44 13.53
N THR A 544 20.52 -9.13 12.54
CA THR A 544 20.92 -9.21 11.12
C THR A 544 21.90 -8.12 10.71
N ASN A 545 21.89 -6.93 11.32
CA ASN A 545 22.76 -5.80 10.94
C ASN A 545 24.13 -5.76 11.66
N LYS A 546 24.43 -6.68 12.59
CA LYS A 546 25.75 -6.94 13.22
C LYS A 546 26.50 -5.78 13.91
N ASN A 547 25.90 -4.60 14.11
CA ASN A 547 26.55 -3.40 14.68
C ASN A 547 25.95 -2.95 16.03
N PHE A 548 25.97 -3.77 17.08
CA PHE A 548 25.36 -3.39 18.37
C PHE A 548 26.09 -3.89 19.62
N VAL A 549 25.90 -3.16 20.73
CA VAL A 549 26.43 -3.49 22.06
C VAL A 549 25.62 -4.64 22.67
N GLU A 550 26.28 -5.76 22.97
CA GLU A 550 25.66 -7.02 23.41
C GLU A 550 24.78 -6.87 24.67
N GLY A 551 25.18 -6.04 25.64
CA GLY A 551 24.39 -5.78 26.85
C GLY A 551 23.06 -5.03 26.62
N ASN A 552 22.86 -4.41 25.45
CA ASN A 552 21.58 -3.79 25.11
C ASN A 552 20.59 -4.81 24.53
N LEU A 553 21.09 -5.88 23.90
CA LEU A 553 20.27 -6.99 23.39
C LEU A 553 19.64 -7.78 24.52
N GLU A 554 20.40 -8.09 25.58
CA GLU A 554 19.91 -8.86 26.74
C GLU A 554 18.69 -8.22 27.40
N ILE A 555 18.66 -6.89 27.52
CA ILE A 555 17.51 -6.17 28.11
C ILE A 555 16.29 -6.18 27.18
N ILE A 556 16.49 -6.10 25.87
CA ILE A 556 15.40 -6.24 24.89
C ILE A 556 14.84 -7.66 24.95
N GLU A 557 15.70 -8.69 24.95
CA GLU A 557 15.33 -10.10 25.10
C GLU A 557 14.52 -10.33 26.38
N GLU A 558 15.01 -9.82 27.51
CA GLU A 558 14.33 -9.95 28.79
C GLU A 558 12.94 -9.30 28.79
N VAL A 559 12.79 -8.12 28.19
CA VAL A 559 11.48 -7.44 28.08
C VAL A 559 10.55 -8.22 27.16
N ILE A 560 11.03 -8.70 26.01
CA ILE A 560 10.24 -9.56 25.11
C ILE A 560 9.77 -10.82 25.87
N LEU A 561 10.68 -11.51 26.57
CA LEU A 561 10.37 -12.71 27.35
C LEU A 561 9.42 -12.43 28.53
N SER A 562 9.56 -11.27 29.19
CA SER A 562 8.67 -10.83 30.27
C SER A 562 7.25 -10.59 29.75
N LYS A 563 7.11 -9.93 28.58
CA LYS A 563 5.83 -9.74 27.89
C LYS A 563 5.17 -11.06 27.51
N CYS A 564 5.95 -12.09 27.17
CA CYS A 564 5.41 -13.44 26.94
C CYS A 564 4.81 -14.05 28.22
N LYS A 565 5.39 -13.77 29.39
CA LYS A 565 4.90 -14.29 30.69
C LYS A 565 3.69 -13.54 31.24
N SER A 566 3.66 -12.21 31.09
CA SER A 566 2.62 -11.35 31.68
C SER A 566 1.30 -11.34 30.90
N ASN A 567 1.30 -11.79 29.64
CA ASN A 567 0.14 -11.78 28.74
C ASN A 567 -0.95 -12.83 29.03
N LYS A 568 -1.14 -13.27 30.27
CA LYS A 568 -2.33 -14.07 30.66
C LYS A 568 -3.65 -13.31 30.49
N SER A 569 -3.66 -11.97 30.41
CA SER A 569 -4.89 -11.14 30.38
C SER A 569 -5.19 -10.44 29.05
N TYR A 570 -4.20 -10.06 28.24
CA TYR A 570 -4.46 -9.49 26.90
C TYR A 570 -4.91 -10.53 25.86
N LEU A 571 -4.67 -11.82 26.12
CA LEU A 571 -5.11 -12.94 25.31
C LEU A 571 -6.63 -13.23 25.40
N TYR A 572 -7.34 -12.58 26.33
CA TYR A 572 -8.77 -12.81 26.56
C TYR A 572 -9.70 -11.66 26.11
N GLY A 573 -9.17 -10.54 25.60
CA GLY A 573 -9.95 -9.30 25.45
C GLY A 573 -10.33 -8.86 24.02
N TYR A 574 -9.52 -9.14 23.00
CA TYR A 574 -9.78 -8.68 21.63
C TYR A 574 -9.40 -9.77 20.62
N GLY A 575 -10.32 -10.07 19.71
CA GLY A 575 -10.38 -11.32 18.94
C GLY A 575 -9.09 -11.75 18.24
N TYR A 576 -8.87 -13.08 18.27
CA TYR A 576 -8.08 -13.98 17.40
C TYR A 576 -6.70 -13.56 16.81
N GLY A 577 -6.31 -12.29 16.68
CA GLY A 577 -5.12 -11.87 15.91
C GLY A 577 -3.77 -11.84 16.64
N TYR A 578 -3.72 -11.76 17.98
CA TYR A 578 -2.45 -11.62 18.70
C TYR A 578 -1.67 -12.93 18.89
N ASN A 579 -2.35 -14.09 18.95
CA ASN A 579 -1.70 -15.40 18.97
C ASN A 579 -1.01 -15.72 17.64
N ASP A 580 -1.62 -15.32 16.53
CA ASP A 580 -1.07 -15.56 15.20
C ASP A 580 0.19 -14.72 14.97
N ILE A 581 0.22 -13.47 15.45
CA ILE A 581 1.43 -12.62 15.44
C ILE A 581 2.57 -13.26 16.24
N PHE A 582 2.28 -13.90 17.38
CA PHE A 582 3.27 -14.56 18.23
C PHE A 582 3.84 -15.84 17.60
N ILE A 583 2.99 -16.65 16.97
CA ILE A 583 3.40 -17.86 16.25
C ILE A 583 4.17 -17.49 14.97
N GLU A 584 3.68 -16.52 14.19
CA GLU A 584 4.37 -15.97 13.02
C GLU A 584 5.76 -15.42 13.39
N SER A 585 5.87 -14.84 14.58
CA SER A 585 7.11 -14.32 15.16
C SER A 585 8.13 -15.41 15.49
N ILE A 586 7.71 -16.51 16.13
CA ILE A 586 8.57 -17.69 16.39
C ILE A 586 9.02 -18.31 15.07
N ILE A 587 8.11 -18.41 14.11
CA ILE A 587 8.40 -18.93 12.77
C ILE A 587 9.43 -18.04 12.06
N LYS A 588 9.31 -16.71 12.16
CA LYS A 588 10.33 -15.76 11.64
C LYS A 588 11.70 -15.95 12.31
N CYS A 589 11.76 -16.29 13.61
CA CYS A 589 13.03 -16.63 14.25
C CYS A 589 13.72 -17.80 13.53
N PHE A 590 12.98 -18.88 13.30
CA PHE A 590 13.50 -20.11 12.70
C PHE A 590 13.85 -19.97 11.21
N ILE A 591 13.18 -19.06 10.48
CA ILE A 591 13.47 -18.78 9.07
C ILE A 591 14.68 -17.85 8.88
N SER A 592 15.13 -17.16 9.93
CA SER A 592 16.17 -16.11 9.81
C SER A 592 17.57 -16.63 9.40
N GLY A 593 17.89 -17.90 9.70
CA GLY A 593 19.19 -18.51 9.41
C GLY A 593 20.37 -18.05 10.30
N GLU A 594 20.14 -17.12 11.24
CA GLU A 594 21.15 -16.63 12.19
C GLU A 594 21.05 -17.40 13.52
N LYS A 595 22.13 -18.06 13.95
CA LYS A 595 22.14 -18.97 15.11
C LYS A 595 21.60 -18.35 16.40
N LYS A 596 21.94 -17.09 16.69
CA LYS A 596 21.49 -16.37 17.89
C LYS A 596 19.98 -16.08 17.86
N VAL A 597 19.42 -15.86 16.66
CA VAL A 597 17.97 -15.68 16.47
C VAL A 597 17.23 -17.00 16.60
N GLU A 598 17.83 -18.10 16.12
CA GLU A 598 17.28 -19.45 16.28
C GLU A 598 17.23 -19.85 17.76
N GLU A 599 18.33 -19.65 18.51
CA GLU A 599 18.40 -19.86 19.97
C GLU A 599 17.33 -19.04 20.72
N PHE A 600 17.11 -17.79 20.31
CA PHE A 600 16.04 -16.95 20.85
C PHE A 600 14.63 -17.45 20.47
N GLY A 601 14.45 -17.97 19.26
CA GLY A 601 13.22 -18.64 18.82
C GLY A 601 12.87 -19.85 19.68
N TRP A 602 13.88 -20.67 20.00
CA TRP A 602 13.73 -21.79 20.94
C TRP A 602 13.42 -21.32 22.36
N LEU A 603 14.05 -20.23 22.84
CA LEU A 603 13.72 -19.63 24.14
C LEU A 603 12.29 -19.10 24.20
N LEU A 604 11.81 -18.44 23.13
CA LEU A 604 10.42 -17.99 23.01
C LEU A 604 9.43 -19.15 23.02
N LEU A 605 9.74 -20.22 22.26
CA LEU A 605 8.91 -21.43 22.21
C LEU A 605 8.84 -22.13 23.58
N ASN A 606 9.98 -22.31 24.24
CA ASN A 606 10.06 -22.92 25.57
C ASN A 606 9.34 -22.08 26.63
N LYS A 607 9.47 -20.75 26.60
CA LYS A 607 8.76 -19.86 27.53
C LYS A 607 7.25 -19.79 27.29
N TYR A 608 6.80 -20.03 26.07
CA TYR A 608 5.37 -20.16 25.75
C TYR A 608 4.80 -21.54 26.18
N GLN A 609 5.64 -22.60 26.16
CA GLN A 609 5.28 -23.94 26.64
C GLN A 609 5.04 -24.03 28.16
N ASP A 610 5.56 -23.11 28.97
CA ASP A 610 5.29 -23.02 30.42
C ASP A 610 3.84 -22.62 30.76
N SER A 611 2.97 -22.40 29.76
CA SER A 611 1.53 -22.16 29.91
C SER A 611 0.81 -23.38 30.52
N SER A 612 0.10 -23.21 31.64
CA SER A 612 -0.55 -24.28 32.42
C SER A 612 -1.82 -24.88 31.80
N ASP A 613 -2.23 -24.45 30.60
CA ASP A 613 -3.54 -24.82 30.01
C ASP A 613 -3.40 -25.85 28.87
N LEU A 614 -3.88 -27.07 29.13
CA LEU A 614 -3.79 -28.26 28.27
C LEU A 614 -4.56 -28.11 26.94
N ASP A 615 -5.71 -27.43 26.95
CA ASP A 615 -6.54 -27.26 25.75
C ASP A 615 -5.96 -26.19 24.81
N GLN A 616 -5.30 -25.17 25.36
CA GLN A 616 -4.56 -24.21 24.55
C GLN A 616 -3.34 -24.86 23.88
N ARG A 617 -2.58 -25.72 24.57
CA ARG A 617 -1.44 -26.45 23.96
C ARG A 617 -1.86 -27.31 22.76
N LYS A 618 -3.04 -27.93 22.86
CA LYS A 618 -3.64 -28.72 21.77
C LYS A 618 -4.06 -27.86 20.58
N ILE A 619 -4.74 -26.74 20.82
CA ILE A 619 -5.14 -25.78 19.77
C ILE A 619 -3.90 -25.12 19.12
N GLN A 620 -2.85 -24.84 19.90
CA GLN A 620 -1.59 -24.20 19.44
C GLN A 620 -0.79 -25.11 18.52
N ILE A 621 -0.64 -26.38 18.90
CA ILE A 621 -0.01 -27.41 18.07
C ILE A 621 -0.84 -27.62 16.79
N GLU A 622 -2.18 -27.67 16.89
CA GLU A 622 -3.06 -27.79 15.72
C GLU A 622 -3.00 -26.57 14.79
N ARG A 623 -2.74 -25.35 15.29
CA ARG A 623 -2.55 -24.15 14.44
C ARG A 623 -1.19 -24.10 13.74
N ILE A 624 -0.10 -24.49 14.42
CA ILE A 624 1.21 -24.67 13.75
C ILE A 624 1.08 -25.75 12.67
N PHE A 625 0.35 -26.84 12.96
CA PHE A 625 0.07 -27.90 12.00
C PHE A 625 -0.84 -27.47 10.83
N GLN A 626 -1.83 -26.60 11.08
CA GLN A 626 -2.69 -26.06 10.02
C GLN A 626 -1.94 -25.06 9.14
N TRP A 627 -1.11 -24.19 9.72
CA TRP A 627 -0.26 -23.26 8.96
C TRP A 627 0.77 -23.97 8.07
N LEU A 628 1.41 -25.03 8.59
CA LEU A 628 2.32 -25.89 7.80
C LEU A 628 1.61 -26.57 6.62
N LYS A 629 0.31 -26.85 6.71
CA LYS A 629 -0.50 -27.33 5.57
C LYS A 629 -0.75 -26.21 4.56
N ASP A 630 -1.14 -25.02 5.01
CA ASP A 630 -1.72 -23.97 4.17
C ASP A 630 -0.72 -23.09 3.39
N THR A 631 0.58 -23.09 3.72
CA THR A 631 1.57 -22.16 3.10
C THR A 631 2.37 -22.74 1.92
N HIS A 632 2.40 -22.08 0.75
CA HIS A 632 3.33 -22.43 -0.36
C HIS A 632 4.72 -21.82 -0.13
N LEU A 633 5.57 -22.45 0.68
CA LEU A 633 6.91 -21.94 1.02
C LEU A 633 8.02 -22.56 0.16
N ASP A 634 9.00 -21.73 -0.19
CA ASP A 634 10.16 -22.05 -1.01
C ASP A 634 11.21 -22.85 -0.20
N PRO A 635 11.59 -24.07 -0.62
CA PRO A 635 12.44 -24.98 0.15
C PRO A 635 13.84 -24.44 0.52
N ILE A 636 14.34 -23.42 -0.17
CA ILE A 636 15.70 -22.88 0.04
C ILE A 636 15.84 -22.11 1.38
N LYS A 637 14.73 -21.65 1.98
CA LYS A 637 14.77 -20.81 3.19
C LYS A 637 14.55 -21.53 4.52
N ILE A 638 14.11 -22.79 4.51
CA ILE A 638 13.86 -23.56 5.74
C ILE A 638 14.87 -24.70 5.80
N GLN A 639 15.73 -24.71 6.82
CA GLN A 639 16.40 -25.95 7.20
C GLN A 639 15.31 -26.88 7.76
N ILE A 640 14.81 -27.81 6.95
CA ILE A 640 13.76 -28.77 7.36
C ILE A 640 14.34 -29.83 8.31
N GLU A 641 15.66 -30.04 8.26
CA GLU A 641 16.38 -31.06 9.01
C GLU A 641 16.24 -30.94 10.55
N PRO A 642 16.35 -29.75 11.19
CA PRO A 642 16.04 -29.58 12.61
C PRO A 642 14.59 -29.96 12.99
N MET A 643 13.61 -29.71 12.11
CA MET A 643 12.21 -30.08 12.34
C MET A 643 12.02 -31.60 12.29
N ILE A 644 12.68 -32.28 11.35
CA ILE A 644 12.72 -33.75 11.27
C ILE A 644 13.42 -34.34 12.50
N GLN A 645 14.54 -33.76 12.93
CA GLN A 645 15.24 -34.18 14.15
C GLN A 645 14.41 -33.97 15.41
N TRP A 646 13.64 -32.88 15.49
CA TRP A 646 12.70 -32.68 16.58
C TRP A 646 11.60 -33.76 16.60
N LEU A 647 11.00 -34.09 15.46
CA LEU A 647 10.00 -35.17 15.35
C LEU A 647 10.56 -36.55 15.72
N LYS A 648 11.85 -36.79 15.40
CA LYS A 648 12.59 -38.01 15.75
C LYS A 648 12.86 -38.09 17.25
N ASN A 649 13.30 -37.00 17.88
CA ASN A 649 13.73 -36.96 19.28
C ASN A 649 12.60 -36.68 20.29
N THR A 650 11.40 -36.30 19.84
CA THR A 650 10.26 -36.02 20.73
C THR A 650 9.65 -37.34 21.22
N HIS A 651 10.07 -37.77 22.41
CA HIS A 651 9.47 -38.92 23.08
C HIS A 651 8.01 -38.64 23.48
N PRO A 652 7.14 -39.66 23.44
CA PRO A 652 5.83 -39.58 24.08
C PRO A 652 6.05 -39.45 25.59
N SER A 653 6.17 -38.21 26.08
CA SER A 653 5.91 -37.98 27.50
C SER A 653 4.48 -38.44 27.77
N SER A 654 4.26 -39.02 28.95
CA SER A 654 3.07 -39.77 29.41
C SER A 654 1.71 -39.05 29.32
N TYR A 655 1.62 -37.93 28.62
CA TYR A 655 0.49 -37.01 28.55
C TYR A 655 -0.23 -37.01 27.19
N PHE A 656 0.33 -37.66 26.17
CA PHE A 656 -0.40 -38.01 24.94
C PHE A 656 -0.72 -39.50 24.97
N LEU A 657 -2.01 -39.87 24.92
CA LEU A 657 -2.45 -41.26 24.77
C LEU A 657 -1.70 -41.89 23.57
N GLY A 658 -0.77 -42.81 23.84
CA GLY A 658 0.35 -43.17 22.97
C GLY A 658 -0.01 -43.45 21.50
N GLU A 659 -1.13 -44.13 21.24
CA GLU A 659 -1.60 -44.45 19.89
C GLU A 659 -2.00 -43.20 19.07
N LYS A 660 -2.52 -42.14 19.72
CA LYS A 660 -2.90 -40.90 19.03
C LYS A 660 -1.69 -40.07 18.62
N TRP A 661 -0.60 -40.12 19.39
CA TRP A 661 0.62 -39.38 19.05
C TRP A 661 1.36 -40.04 17.89
N GLU A 662 1.52 -41.36 17.92
CA GLU A 662 2.21 -42.10 16.86
C GLU A 662 1.53 -41.90 15.49
N THR A 663 0.20 -42.05 15.45
CA THR A 663 -0.62 -41.80 14.27
C THR A 663 -0.48 -40.35 13.77
N ARG A 664 -0.59 -39.35 14.66
CA ARG A 664 -0.49 -37.93 14.28
C ARG A 664 0.91 -37.54 13.81
N ARG A 665 1.95 -38.13 14.41
CA ARG A 665 3.35 -37.94 14.00
C ARG A 665 3.57 -38.49 12.59
N ILE A 666 3.06 -39.69 12.30
CA ILE A 666 3.06 -40.30 10.97
C ILE A 666 2.35 -39.41 9.94
N ASP A 667 1.20 -38.86 10.29
CA ASP A 667 0.44 -37.96 9.41
C ASP A 667 1.24 -36.73 9.01
N LEU A 668 1.94 -36.13 9.98
CA LEU A 668 2.73 -34.94 9.77
C LEU A 668 3.96 -35.21 8.90
N ILE A 669 4.65 -36.32 9.15
CA ILE A 669 5.75 -36.78 8.31
C ILE A 669 5.22 -36.99 6.88
N GLY A 670 4.05 -37.62 6.72
CA GLY A 670 3.41 -37.80 5.42
C GLY A 670 3.18 -36.49 4.66
N ILE A 671 2.67 -35.46 5.36
CA ILE A 671 2.44 -34.12 4.80
C ILE A 671 3.76 -33.43 4.42
N LEU A 672 4.79 -33.51 5.28
CA LEU A 672 6.09 -32.91 5.01
C LEU A 672 6.74 -33.56 3.78
N LEU A 673 6.67 -34.89 3.66
CA LEU A 673 7.21 -35.63 2.53
C LEU A 673 6.43 -35.37 1.23
N GLU A 674 5.11 -35.17 1.30
CA GLU A 674 4.29 -34.79 0.15
C GLU A 674 4.60 -33.37 -0.34
N LYS A 675 4.82 -32.45 0.60
CA LYS A 675 5.12 -31.04 0.29
C LYS A 675 6.56 -30.81 -0.15
N TYR A 676 7.48 -31.68 0.24
CA TYR A 676 8.91 -31.59 -0.08
C TYR A 676 9.44 -32.91 -0.67
N PRO A 677 9.14 -33.22 -1.95
CA PRO A 677 9.45 -34.51 -2.56
C PRO A 677 10.94 -34.86 -2.60
N TYR A 678 11.82 -33.86 -2.64
CA TYR A 678 13.28 -34.05 -2.67
C TYR A 678 13.85 -34.65 -1.38
N LEU A 679 13.10 -34.59 -0.26
CA LEU A 679 13.47 -35.23 1.01
C LEU A 679 12.97 -36.68 1.11
N SER A 680 12.11 -37.12 0.19
CA SER A 680 11.31 -38.32 0.39
C SER A 680 12.09 -39.63 0.27
N ASP A 681 13.07 -39.71 -0.63
CA ASP A 681 13.76 -40.97 -0.92
C ASP A 681 14.63 -41.44 0.26
N GLU A 682 15.50 -40.57 0.79
CA GLU A 682 16.40 -40.93 1.91
C GLU A 682 15.66 -41.01 3.25
N LYS A 683 14.70 -40.11 3.51
CA LYS A 683 14.04 -40.04 4.82
C LYS A 683 12.97 -41.11 5.00
N ILE A 684 12.27 -41.54 3.93
CA ILE A 684 11.35 -42.70 4.02
C ILE A 684 12.12 -43.95 4.42
N VAL A 685 13.31 -44.16 3.83
CA VAL A 685 14.18 -45.27 4.20
C VAL A 685 14.63 -45.12 5.66
N ASP A 686 15.13 -43.94 6.06
CA ASP A 686 15.51 -43.65 7.46
C ASP A 686 14.38 -43.95 8.46
N ILE A 687 13.14 -43.56 8.17
CA ILE A 687 11.98 -43.82 9.05
C ILE A 687 11.68 -45.31 9.20
N LEU A 688 11.87 -46.08 8.14
CA LEU A 688 11.58 -47.52 8.13
C LEU A 688 12.72 -48.33 8.77
N THR A 689 13.96 -47.88 8.64
CA THR A 689 15.15 -48.63 9.06
C THR A 689 15.79 -48.13 10.36
N ASP A 690 15.65 -46.85 10.71
CA ASP A 690 16.28 -46.29 11.91
C ASP A 690 15.36 -46.42 13.14
N ASN A 691 15.84 -47.20 14.11
CA ASN A 691 15.18 -47.41 15.40
C ASN A 691 15.08 -46.14 16.25
N GLY A 692 15.85 -45.09 15.96
CA GLY A 692 15.79 -43.77 16.60
C GLY A 692 14.42 -43.10 16.47
N TRP A 693 13.60 -43.48 15.48
CA TRP A 693 12.22 -42.99 15.35
C TRP A 693 11.25 -43.56 16.41
N SER A 694 11.61 -44.67 17.08
CA SER A 694 10.76 -45.34 18.08
C SER A 694 9.33 -45.63 17.58
N LEU A 695 9.17 -46.01 16.31
CA LEU A 695 7.89 -46.44 15.72
C LEU A 695 7.66 -47.93 15.98
N THR A 696 6.45 -48.30 16.41
CA THR A 696 6.02 -49.70 16.48
C THR A 696 5.86 -50.28 15.09
N SER A 697 5.86 -51.61 14.94
CA SER A 697 5.59 -52.26 13.65
C SER A 697 4.23 -51.86 13.07
N SER A 698 3.22 -51.65 13.93
CA SER A 698 1.92 -51.09 13.56
C SER A 698 2.01 -49.64 13.07
N GLY A 699 2.85 -48.81 13.70
CA GLY A 699 3.11 -47.44 13.26
C GLY A 699 3.85 -47.39 11.92
N LYS A 700 4.89 -48.22 11.72
CA LYS A 700 5.58 -48.34 10.43
C LYS A 700 4.61 -48.82 9.33
N LEU A 701 3.74 -49.78 9.62
CA LEU A 701 2.71 -50.24 8.68
C LEU A 701 1.68 -49.14 8.37
N TYR A 702 1.21 -48.41 9.38
CA TYR A 702 0.30 -47.27 9.19
C TYR A 702 0.95 -46.18 8.31
N PHE A 703 2.25 -45.90 8.52
CA PHE A 703 3.02 -44.98 7.69
C PHE A 703 3.06 -45.44 6.22
N LEU A 704 3.32 -46.72 5.97
CA LEU A 704 3.32 -47.30 4.61
C LEU A 704 1.95 -47.20 3.94
N ILE A 705 0.88 -47.60 4.63
CA ILE A 705 -0.49 -47.58 4.10
C ILE A 705 -0.94 -46.15 3.75
N LYS A 706 -0.69 -45.19 4.64
CA LYS A 706 -1.11 -43.79 4.44
C LYS A 706 -0.34 -43.11 3.30
N ASN A 707 0.87 -43.58 3.03
CA ASN A 707 1.76 -43.02 2.02
C ASN A 707 1.83 -43.88 0.75
N ALA A 708 0.85 -44.75 0.49
CA ALA A 708 0.82 -45.68 -0.65
C ALA A 708 0.56 -45.01 -2.03
N SER A 709 1.19 -43.87 -2.31
CA SER A 709 1.23 -43.26 -3.63
C SER A 709 2.16 -44.05 -4.57
N PRO A 710 1.89 -44.14 -5.88
CA PRO A 710 2.76 -44.82 -6.85
C PRO A 710 4.22 -44.35 -6.79
N MET A 711 4.46 -43.06 -6.54
CA MET A 711 5.81 -42.49 -6.41
C MET A 711 6.53 -42.98 -5.13
N LYS A 712 5.79 -43.27 -4.07
CA LYS A 712 6.33 -43.72 -2.78
C LYS A 712 6.53 -45.24 -2.72
N SER A 713 5.70 -46.00 -3.45
CA SER A 713 5.95 -47.43 -3.71
C SER A 713 7.29 -47.67 -4.42
N ARG A 714 7.71 -46.74 -5.28
CA ARG A 714 9.03 -46.79 -5.93
C ARG A 714 10.19 -46.75 -4.94
N ILE A 715 10.08 -45.91 -3.92
CA ILE A 715 11.11 -45.72 -2.88
C ILE A 715 11.22 -47.00 -2.03
N ILE A 716 10.09 -47.56 -1.63
CA ILE A 716 10.03 -48.82 -0.88
C ILE A 716 10.59 -49.98 -1.73
N TRP A 717 10.26 -50.00 -3.03
CA TRP A 717 10.82 -50.96 -3.97
C TRP A 717 12.35 -50.87 -4.02
N ASN A 718 12.93 -49.67 -4.14
CA ASN A 718 14.37 -49.48 -4.11
C ASN A 718 14.99 -49.87 -2.75
N ALA A 719 14.30 -49.60 -1.64
CA ALA A 719 14.77 -49.97 -0.30
C ALA A 719 14.87 -51.50 -0.12
N LEU A 720 13.99 -52.27 -0.76
CA LEU A 720 14.02 -53.74 -0.79
C LEU A 720 15.19 -54.32 -1.61
N ALA A 721 15.91 -53.50 -2.38
CA ALA A 721 17.09 -53.93 -3.12
C ALA A 721 18.33 -54.08 -2.22
N ASN A 722 18.30 -53.56 -0.99
CA ASN A 722 19.41 -53.67 -0.03
C ASN A 722 19.36 -55.01 0.73
N ASP A 723 20.51 -55.67 0.88
CA ASP A 723 20.60 -57.02 1.46
C ASP A 723 20.13 -57.14 2.94
N ASN A 724 19.95 -56.02 3.65
CA ASN A 724 19.51 -55.96 5.05
C ASN A 724 18.04 -55.57 5.25
N SER A 725 17.20 -55.58 4.21
CA SER A 725 15.83 -55.07 4.26
C SER A 725 14.75 -56.08 4.71
N ASN A 726 15.09 -57.09 5.52
CA ASN A 726 14.13 -58.12 5.95
C ASN A 726 12.95 -57.55 6.74
N GLU A 727 13.16 -56.52 7.56
CA GLU A 727 12.08 -55.86 8.30
C GLU A 727 11.07 -55.17 7.37
N ILE A 728 11.57 -54.52 6.30
CA ILE A 728 10.72 -53.88 5.28
C ILE A 728 9.95 -54.95 4.51
N LYS A 729 10.60 -56.07 4.16
CA LYS A 729 9.94 -57.22 3.52
C LYS A 729 8.78 -57.71 4.38
N ASP A 730 9.01 -57.95 5.67
CA ASP A 730 7.99 -58.48 6.57
C ASP A 730 6.81 -57.48 6.69
N LEU A 731 7.09 -56.18 6.82
CA LEU A 731 6.06 -55.13 6.84
C LEU A 731 5.21 -55.10 5.55
N VAL A 732 5.84 -55.21 4.37
CA VAL A 732 5.14 -55.24 3.08
C VAL A 732 4.27 -56.50 2.93
N LEU A 733 4.75 -57.64 3.45
CA LEU A 733 4.05 -58.92 3.35
C LEU A 733 2.93 -59.10 4.39
N ILE A 734 2.93 -58.32 5.48
CA ILE A 734 1.90 -58.39 6.54
C ILE A 734 0.51 -58.01 6.00
N ASP A 735 0.40 -56.94 5.20
CA ASP A 735 -0.89 -56.44 4.72
C ASP A 735 -1.13 -56.78 3.24
N LYS A 736 -2.11 -57.64 2.97
CA LYS A 736 -2.45 -58.09 1.61
C LYS A 736 -2.96 -56.96 0.70
N SER A 737 -3.63 -55.95 1.27
CA SER A 737 -4.20 -54.84 0.50
C SER A 737 -3.10 -53.88 0.05
N PHE A 738 -2.15 -53.60 0.95
CA PHE A 738 -0.96 -52.83 0.66
C PHE A 738 -0.05 -53.56 -0.33
N LEU A 739 0.21 -54.87 -0.13
CA LEU A 739 0.97 -55.69 -1.07
C LEU A 739 0.39 -55.63 -2.49
N LYS A 740 -0.95 -55.57 -2.60
CA LYS A 740 -1.62 -55.41 -3.90
C LYS A 740 -1.35 -54.04 -4.52
N VAL A 741 -1.60 -52.94 -3.79
CA VAL A 741 -1.36 -51.56 -4.28
C VAL A 741 0.11 -51.35 -4.64
N PHE A 742 1.00 -51.86 -3.80
CA PHE A 742 2.44 -51.84 -4.01
C PHE A 742 2.84 -52.64 -5.25
N GLY A 743 2.39 -53.89 -5.37
CA GLY A 743 2.71 -54.73 -6.53
C GLY A 743 2.10 -54.22 -7.84
N ASP A 744 0.92 -53.61 -7.80
CA ASP A 744 0.28 -52.98 -8.97
C ASP A 744 1.09 -51.77 -9.48
N SER A 745 1.90 -51.15 -8.63
CA SER A 745 2.77 -50.01 -8.99
C SER A 745 4.13 -50.42 -9.59
N ILE A 746 4.48 -51.71 -9.57
CA ILE A 746 5.73 -52.21 -10.14
C ILE A 746 5.59 -52.25 -11.67
N ASN A 747 6.53 -51.60 -12.36
CA ASN A 747 6.57 -51.55 -13.82
C ASN A 747 7.53 -52.60 -14.41
N ILE A 748 7.45 -52.79 -15.71
CA ILE A 748 8.27 -53.78 -16.45
C ILE A 748 9.77 -53.49 -16.30
N GLU A 749 10.17 -52.21 -16.29
CA GLU A 749 11.58 -51.81 -16.17
C GLU A 749 12.22 -52.27 -14.85
N ASP A 750 11.39 -52.47 -13.82
CA ASP A 750 11.82 -52.75 -12.45
C ASP A 750 12.21 -54.21 -12.25
N LEU A 751 11.62 -55.08 -13.06
CA LEU A 751 11.84 -56.51 -13.03
C LEU A 751 13.28 -56.87 -13.45
N SER A 752 13.89 -56.07 -14.32
CA SER A 752 15.25 -56.32 -14.83
C SER A 752 16.36 -56.14 -13.78
N LYS A 753 16.08 -55.46 -12.67
CA LYS A 753 17.06 -55.07 -11.63
C LYS A 753 16.76 -55.68 -10.25
N CYS A 754 15.89 -56.70 -10.19
CA CYS A 754 15.44 -57.27 -8.93
C CYS A 754 16.54 -58.03 -8.17
N GLY A 755 16.69 -57.72 -6.89
CA GLY A 755 17.44 -58.52 -5.92
C GLY A 755 16.63 -59.68 -5.32
N ASN A 756 17.27 -60.48 -4.47
CA ASN A 756 16.64 -61.69 -3.89
C ASN A 756 15.40 -61.38 -3.02
N ILE A 757 15.45 -60.33 -2.19
CA ILE A 757 14.32 -59.93 -1.34
C ILE A 757 13.14 -59.43 -2.19
N GLN A 758 13.42 -58.65 -3.24
CA GLN A 758 12.42 -58.19 -4.21
C GLN A 758 11.76 -59.36 -4.95
N HIS A 759 12.52 -60.40 -5.29
CA HIS A 759 11.94 -61.63 -5.86
C HIS A 759 10.96 -62.32 -4.92
N GLU A 760 11.25 -62.37 -3.62
CA GLU A 760 10.34 -62.96 -2.63
C GLU A 760 9.02 -62.18 -2.52
N VAL A 761 9.10 -60.85 -2.48
CA VAL A 761 7.92 -59.97 -2.43
C VAL A 761 7.10 -60.09 -3.71
N LEU A 762 7.74 -60.05 -4.89
CA LEU A 762 7.08 -60.25 -6.18
C LEU A 762 6.39 -61.60 -6.26
N LYS A 763 7.06 -62.67 -5.82
CA LYS A 763 6.49 -64.01 -5.79
C LYS A 763 5.20 -64.02 -5.00
N LYS A 764 5.24 -63.47 -3.77
CA LYS A 764 4.06 -63.44 -2.90
C LYS A 764 2.93 -62.57 -3.45
N TYR A 765 3.27 -61.44 -4.07
CA TYR A 765 2.30 -60.57 -4.72
C TYR A 765 1.58 -61.26 -5.88
N ILE A 766 2.33 -61.92 -6.79
CA ILE A 766 1.76 -62.58 -7.98
C ILE A 766 0.97 -63.84 -7.61
N GLU A 767 1.40 -64.58 -6.59
CA GLU A 767 0.60 -65.68 -6.02
C GLU A 767 -0.74 -65.19 -5.46
N ASN A 768 -0.75 -64.03 -4.80
CA ASN A 768 -1.96 -63.43 -4.24
C ASN A 768 -2.83 -62.70 -5.28
N ASN A 769 -2.25 -62.28 -6.41
CA ASN A 769 -2.91 -61.45 -7.42
C ASN A 769 -2.68 -61.98 -8.86
N PRO A 770 -3.19 -63.18 -9.18
CA PRO A 770 -3.01 -63.77 -10.52
C PRO A 770 -3.65 -62.94 -11.64
N SER A 771 -4.58 -62.03 -11.31
CA SER A 771 -5.17 -61.11 -12.28
C SER A 771 -4.17 -60.12 -12.88
N ARG A 772 -3.01 -59.86 -12.25
CA ARG A 772 -2.01 -58.91 -12.76
C ARG A 772 -1.51 -59.33 -14.15
N ILE A 773 -1.13 -60.60 -14.30
CA ILE A 773 -0.64 -61.15 -15.59
C ILE A 773 -1.79 -61.29 -16.59
N LYS A 774 -2.99 -61.65 -16.12
CA LYS A 774 -4.18 -61.71 -16.98
C LYS A 774 -4.50 -60.35 -17.61
N ASN A 775 -4.36 -59.27 -16.85
CA ASN A 775 -4.68 -57.92 -17.30
C ASN A 775 -3.51 -57.27 -18.05
N ASP A 776 -2.28 -57.69 -17.79
CA ASP A 776 -1.07 -57.15 -18.40
C ASP A 776 -0.11 -58.29 -18.79
N ILE A 777 -0.31 -58.79 -20.01
CA ILE A 777 0.48 -59.89 -20.57
C ILE A 777 1.95 -59.48 -20.71
N SER A 778 2.23 -58.20 -21.00
CA SER A 778 3.59 -57.67 -21.13
C SER A 778 4.34 -57.75 -19.80
N PHE A 779 3.65 -57.46 -18.68
CA PHE A 779 4.20 -57.68 -17.34
C PHE A 779 4.51 -59.17 -17.08
N GLY A 780 3.63 -60.08 -17.51
CA GLY A 780 3.88 -61.53 -17.43
C GLY A 780 5.11 -61.98 -18.21
N LEU A 781 5.30 -61.46 -19.44
CA LEU A 781 6.49 -61.75 -20.27
C LEU A 781 7.76 -61.20 -19.61
N ALA A 782 7.71 -59.97 -19.09
CA ALA A 782 8.84 -59.38 -18.38
C ALA A 782 9.18 -60.16 -17.10
N LEU A 783 8.19 -60.67 -16.39
CA LEU A 783 8.39 -61.52 -15.21
C LEU A 783 9.04 -62.86 -15.59
N ALA A 784 8.69 -63.43 -16.74
CA ALA A 784 9.36 -64.61 -17.29
C ALA A 784 10.81 -64.34 -17.75
N ALA A 785 11.18 -63.07 -17.95
CA ALA A 785 12.54 -62.64 -18.27
C ALA A 785 13.43 -62.42 -17.03
N VAL A 786 12.85 -62.43 -15.83
CA VAL A 786 13.61 -62.35 -14.58
C VAL A 786 14.42 -63.64 -14.39
N PRO A 787 15.72 -63.59 -14.06
CA PRO A 787 16.56 -64.78 -13.88
C PRO A 787 16.29 -65.50 -12.54
N ASN A 788 15.01 -65.67 -12.18
CA ASN A 788 14.55 -66.40 -11.01
C ASN A 788 13.64 -67.56 -11.46
N PRO A 789 14.09 -68.83 -11.32
CA PRO A 789 13.33 -69.98 -11.80
C PRO A 789 11.91 -70.11 -11.23
N ALA A 790 11.66 -69.68 -9.99
CA ALA A 790 10.35 -69.78 -9.36
C ALA A 790 9.37 -68.74 -9.90
N LEU A 791 9.83 -67.51 -10.13
CA LEU A 791 9.03 -66.47 -10.78
C LEU A 791 8.73 -66.83 -12.25
N GLN A 792 9.71 -67.41 -12.96
CA GLN A 792 9.51 -67.91 -14.32
C GLN A 792 8.40 -68.96 -14.37
N ASP A 793 8.40 -69.94 -13.45
CA ASP A 793 7.35 -70.97 -13.42
C ASP A 793 5.97 -70.35 -13.20
N ILE A 794 5.85 -69.44 -12.24
CA ILE A 794 4.58 -68.77 -11.95
C ILE A 794 4.09 -67.95 -13.14
N ALA A 795 4.99 -67.18 -13.76
CA ALA A 795 4.66 -66.36 -14.92
C ALA A 795 4.21 -67.23 -16.11
N ILE A 796 4.97 -68.28 -16.44
CA ILE A 796 4.69 -69.19 -17.55
C ILE A 796 3.37 -69.94 -17.30
N ASP A 797 3.15 -70.48 -16.10
CA ASP A 797 1.92 -71.18 -15.74
C ASP A 797 0.69 -70.26 -15.86
N GLN A 798 0.79 -69.02 -15.42
CA GLN A 798 -0.30 -68.05 -15.57
C GLN A 798 -0.54 -67.65 -17.04
N LEU A 799 0.53 -67.45 -17.82
CA LEU A 799 0.44 -67.16 -19.26
C LEU A 799 -0.22 -68.32 -20.04
N LEU A 800 0.08 -69.57 -19.66
CA LEU A 800 -0.55 -70.76 -20.21
C LEU A 800 -2.04 -70.83 -19.87
N LYS A 801 -2.42 -70.59 -18.60
CA LYS A 801 -3.82 -70.62 -18.15
C LYS A 801 -4.72 -69.61 -18.88
N ILE A 802 -4.17 -68.47 -19.28
CA ILE A 802 -4.90 -67.44 -20.03
C ILE A 802 -4.75 -67.58 -21.55
N ASN A 803 -4.12 -68.64 -22.04
CA ASN A 803 -3.84 -68.90 -23.46
C ASN A 803 -3.06 -67.76 -24.16
N ALA A 804 -2.19 -67.04 -23.43
CA ALA A 804 -1.43 -65.92 -23.99
C ALA A 804 -0.42 -66.37 -25.05
N LEU A 805 0.03 -67.62 -24.98
CA LEU A 805 1.02 -68.16 -25.93
C LEU A 805 0.52 -68.15 -27.37
N GLN A 806 -0.78 -68.25 -27.62
CA GLN A 806 -1.33 -68.19 -28.98
C GLN A 806 -0.88 -66.95 -29.77
N SER A 807 -0.70 -65.81 -29.09
CA SER A 807 -0.29 -64.55 -29.73
C SER A 807 1.08 -64.03 -29.31
N LYS A 808 1.69 -64.59 -28.26
CA LYS A 808 2.91 -64.06 -27.63
C LYS A 808 4.02 -65.09 -27.41
N TRP A 809 3.88 -66.31 -27.89
CA TRP A 809 4.89 -67.36 -27.71
C TRP A 809 6.28 -66.95 -28.23
N LEU A 810 6.37 -66.19 -29.34
CA LEU A 810 7.65 -65.77 -29.91
C LEU A 810 8.37 -64.81 -28.97
N LEU A 811 7.66 -63.81 -28.44
CA LEU A 811 8.22 -62.87 -27.47
C LEU A 811 8.69 -63.59 -26.20
N LEU A 812 7.98 -64.65 -25.78
CA LEU A 812 8.42 -65.49 -24.66
C LEU A 812 9.68 -66.28 -25.01
N ALA A 813 9.78 -66.86 -26.21
CA ALA A 813 10.96 -67.57 -26.66
C ALA A 813 12.19 -66.65 -26.75
N GLU A 814 11.98 -65.43 -27.26
CA GLU A 814 13.01 -64.40 -27.47
C GLU A 814 13.58 -63.81 -26.18
N ILE A 815 13.02 -64.16 -25.02
CA ILE A 815 13.66 -63.91 -23.73
C ILE A 815 15.03 -64.63 -23.65
N GLY A 816 15.21 -65.74 -24.36
CA GLY A 816 16.49 -66.44 -24.44
C GLY A 816 16.81 -67.32 -23.23
N LEU A 817 15.96 -67.35 -22.20
CA LEU A 817 16.13 -68.16 -20.99
C LEU A 817 15.58 -69.59 -21.17
N PRO A 818 16.15 -70.60 -20.48
CA PRO A 818 15.78 -72.01 -20.70
C PRO A 818 14.29 -72.32 -20.51
N LYS A 819 13.64 -71.80 -19.46
CA LYS A 819 12.23 -72.09 -19.17
C LYS A 819 11.26 -71.43 -20.16
N PRO A 820 11.38 -70.13 -20.48
CA PRO A 820 10.58 -69.50 -21.54
C PRO A 820 10.70 -70.19 -22.90
N ILE A 821 11.90 -70.55 -23.33
CA ILE A 821 12.13 -71.29 -24.59
C ILE A 821 11.44 -72.65 -24.53
N LEU A 822 11.58 -73.39 -23.43
CA LEU A 822 10.93 -74.69 -23.29
C LEU A 822 9.40 -74.59 -23.33
N ALA A 823 8.82 -73.54 -22.73
CA ALA A 823 7.38 -73.29 -22.77
C ALA A 823 6.90 -72.96 -24.18
N ALA A 824 7.62 -72.10 -24.90
CA ALA A 824 7.35 -71.79 -26.29
C ALA A 824 7.47 -73.03 -27.19
N ARG A 825 8.53 -73.84 -27.01
CA ARG A 825 8.70 -75.11 -27.72
C ARG A 825 7.50 -76.04 -27.51
N LYS A 826 7.10 -76.27 -26.26
CA LYS A 826 5.93 -77.11 -25.93
C LYS A 826 4.65 -76.59 -26.57
N PHE A 827 4.47 -75.28 -26.64
CA PHE A 827 3.33 -74.67 -27.34
C PHE A 827 3.37 -74.97 -28.84
N ILE A 828 4.48 -74.73 -29.52
CA ILE A 828 4.61 -74.99 -30.97
C ILE A 828 4.42 -76.49 -31.26
N GLU A 829 5.00 -77.37 -30.44
CA GLU A 829 4.84 -78.83 -30.59
C GLU A 829 3.40 -79.32 -30.35
N SER A 830 2.56 -78.52 -29.68
CA SER A 830 1.14 -78.84 -29.48
C SER A 830 0.25 -78.44 -30.65
N LEU A 831 0.76 -77.67 -31.63
CA LEU A 831 0.00 -77.22 -32.80
C LEU A 831 -0.20 -78.38 -33.77
N SER A 832 -1.46 -78.62 -34.14
CA SER A 832 -1.84 -79.62 -35.15
C SER A 832 -2.12 -79.02 -36.53
N ASP A 833 -2.36 -77.71 -36.63
CA ASP A 833 -2.57 -77.03 -37.91
C ASP A 833 -1.26 -76.84 -38.67
N LYS A 834 -1.25 -77.32 -39.92
CA LYS A 834 -0.06 -77.31 -40.78
C LYS A 834 0.43 -75.90 -41.09
N GLU A 835 -0.46 -74.96 -41.32
CA GLU A 835 -0.09 -73.59 -41.72
C GLU A 835 0.37 -72.77 -40.51
N GLU A 836 -0.33 -72.87 -39.38
CA GLU A 836 0.04 -72.24 -38.11
C GLU A 836 1.39 -72.75 -37.61
N LEU A 837 1.63 -74.07 -37.64
CA LEU A 837 2.92 -74.67 -37.30
C LEU A 837 4.04 -74.17 -38.22
N SER A 838 3.80 -74.12 -39.54
CA SER A 838 4.78 -73.62 -40.51
C SER A 838 5.13 -72.15 -40.24
N ASN A 839 4.13 -71.31 -39.94
CA ASN A 839 4.32 -69.89 -39.63
C ASN A 839 5.10 -69.70 -38.31
N CYS A 840 4.83 -70.52 -37.29
CA CYS A 840 5.56 -70.45 -36.03
C CYS A 840 7.03 -70.88 -36.17
N ILE A 841 7.30 -71.91 -36.97
CA ILE A 841 8.67 -72.33 -37.29
C ILE A 841 9.40 -71.21 -38.04
N LEU A 842 8.79 -70.58 -39.04
CA LEU A 842 9.37 -69.43 -39.75
C LEU A 842 9.71 -68.30 -38.79
N ALA A 843 8.74 -67.89 -37.96
CA ALA A 843 8.93 -66.82 -37.00
C ALA A 843 10.05 -67.14 -35.99
N SER A 844 10.21 -68.42 -35.61
CA SER A 844 11.33 -68.85 -34.77
C SER A 844 12.68 -68.70 -35.47
N ILE A 845 12.75 -69.06 -36.75
CA ILE A 845 13.98 -69.00 -37.56
C ILE A 845 14.36 -67.56 -37.91
N ASP A 846 13.38 -66.68 -38.08
CA ASP A 846 13.60 -65.24 -38.33
C ASP A 846 13.92 -64.45 -37.06
N SER A 847 13.82 -65.08 -35.89
CA SER A 847 14.12 -64.45 -34.60
C SER A 847 15.55 -63.91 -34.55
N SER A 848 15.74 -62.77 -33.87
CA SER A 848 17.09 -62.23 -33.61
C SER A 848 17.88 -63.06 -32.56
N VAL A 849 17.20 -63.93 -31.81
CA VAL A 849 17.79 -64.71 -30.71
C VAL A 849 18.25 -66.08 -31.19
N PHE A 850 19.55 -66.35 -31.06
CA PHE A 850 20.16 -67.55 -31.66
C PHE A 850 19.55 -68.87 -31.14
N THR A 851 19.18 -68.94 -29.85
CA THR A 851 18.56 -70.14 -29.26
C THR A 851 17.15 -70.40 -29.77
N VAL A 852 16.41 -69.33 -30.12
CA VAL A 852 15.09 -69.42 -30.75
C VAL A 852 15.22 -69.85 -32.21
N ARG A 853 16.22 -69.33 -32.92
CA ARG A 853 16.54 -69.80 -34.28
C ARG A 853 16.94 -71.27 -34.30
N ASP A 854 17.82 -71.68 -33.40
CA ASP A 854 18.23 -73.08 -33.27
C ASP A 854 17.03 -73.97 -32.91
N MET A 855 16.15 -73.53 -32.01
CA MET A 855 14.87 -74.21 -31.74
C MET A 855 13.99 -74.31 -33.00
N GLY A 856 13.89 -73.24 -33.79
CA GLY A 856 13.12 -73.23 -35.04
C GLY A 856 13.66 -74.20 -36.08
N LEU A 857 14.99 -74.28 -36.23
CA LEU A 857 15.65 -75.24 -37.12
C LEU A 857 15.45 -76.69 -36.65
N GLU A 858 15.51 -76.95 -35.34
CA GLU A 858 15.20 -78.27 -34.78
C GLU A 858 13.73 -78.67 -35.00
N LEU A 859 12.81 -77.73 -34.82
CA LEU A 859 11.38 -77.95 -35.07
C LEU A 859 11.08 -78.16 -36.55
N LEU A 860 11.80 -77.47 -37.43
CA LEU A 860 11.76 -77.68 -38.88
C LEU A 860 12.15 -79.11 -39.23
N ASP A 861 13.27 -79.61 -38.71
CA ASP A 861 13.75 -80.97 -38.99
C ASP A 861 12.75 -82.02 -38.47
N LYS A 862 12.25 -81.83 -37.25
CA LYS A 862 11.29 -82.74 -36.60
C LYS A 862 9.92 -82.80 -37.30
N ASN A 863 9.48 -81.72 -37.94
CA ASN A 863 8.15 -81.60 -38.53
C ASN A 863 8.16 -81.52 -40.06
N SER A 864 9.28 -81.89 -40.70
CA SER A 864 9.51 -81.77 -42.15
C SER A 864 8.47 -82.49 -43.02
N GLU A 865 7.83 -83.55 -42.51
CA GLU A 865 6.75 -84.29 -43.19
C GLU A 865 5.40 -83.58 -43.13
N ILE A 866 5.18 -82.71 -42.15
CA ILE A 866 3.88 -82.11 -41.84
C ILE A 866 3.78 -80.72 -42.46
N ILE A 867 4.84 -79.93 -42.45
CA ILE A 867 4.85 -78.51 -42.85
C ILE A 867 4.85 -78.27 -44.38
N ASN A 868 4.59 -77.03 -44.81
CA ASN A 868 4.70 -76.62 -46.22
C ASN A 868 6.14 -76.22 -46.57
N ASN A 869 6.97 -77.20 -46.89
CA ASN A 869 8.40 -76.99 -47.14
C ASN A 869 8.70 -75.99 -48.27
N GLU A 870 7.91 -75.92 -49.33
CA GLU A 870 8.21 -75.02 -50.47
C GLU A 870 7.99 -73.55 -50.11
N LYS A 871 6.85 -73.23 -49.49
CA LYS A 871 6.54 -71.88 -49.00
C LYS A 871 7.55 -71.46 -47.92
N LEU A 872 7.89 -72.38 -47.03
CA LEU A 872 8.85 -72.15 -45.95
C LEU A 872 10.25 -71.85 -46.50
N LEU A 873 10.73 -72.68 -47.43
CA LEU A 873 12.07 -72.54 -48.01
C LEU A 873 12.21 -71.22 -48.79
N ALA A 874 11.18 -70.81 -49.53
CA ALA A 874 11.13 -69.51 -50.19
C ALA A 874 11.29 -68.35 -49.19
N SER A 875 10.55 -68.37 -48.07
CA SER A 875 10.69 -67.35 -47.01
C SER A 875 12.08 -67.38 -46.36
N LEU A 876 12.59 -68.56 -46.00
CA LEU A 876 13.91 -68.73 -45.38
C LEU A 876 15.05 -68.23 -46.27
N SER A 877 14.90 -68.31 -47.59
CA SER A 877 15.88 -67.81 -48.54
C SER A 877 16.06 -66.29 -48.48
N THR A 878 15.17 -65.56 -47.81
CA THR A 878 15.34 -64.12 -47.57
C THR A 878 16.20 -63.81 -46.33
N SER A 879 16.50 -64.80 -45.47
CA SER A 879 17.25 -64.59 -44.23
C SER A 879 18.71 -64.19 -44.45
N ASP A 880 19.24 -63.35 -43.55
CA ASP A 880 20.65 -62.95 -43.51
C ASP A 880 21.50 -63.78 -42.52
N ASP A 881 20.89 -64.70 -41.76
CA ASP A 881 21.62 -65.54 -40.81
C ASP A 881 22.37 -66.69 -41.50
N HIS A 882 23.67 -66.79 -41.22
CA HIS A 882 24.57 -67.76 -41.86
C HIS A 882 24.17 -69.24 -41.70
N LYS A 883 23.58 -69.64 -40.57
CA LYS A 883 23.10 -71.01 -40.36
C LYS A 883 21.86 -71.28 -41.21
N VAL A 884 20.93 -70.32 -41.23
CA VAL A 884 19.70 -70.39 -42.04
C VAL A 884 20.05 -70.43 -43.52
N GLN A 885 20.92 -69.55 -43.99
CA GLN A 885 21.41 -69.55 -45.37
C GLN A 885 22.14 -70.86 -45.72
N GLY A 886 22.90 -71.41 -44.77
CA GLY A 886 23.52 -72.74 -44.90
C GLY A 886 22.48 -73.86 -45.10
N ARG A 887 21.38 -73.82 -44.35
CA ARG A 887 20.27 -74.76 -44.45
C ARG A 887 19.49 -74.61 -45.76
N VAL A 888 19.19 -73.38 -46.16
CA VAL A 888 18.51 -73.09 -47.44
C VAL A 888 19.36 -73.59 -48.62
N ALA A 889 20.66 -73.32 -48.62
CA ALA A 889 21.57 -73.80 -49.67
C ALA A 889 21.68 -75.34 -49.69
N GLU A 890 21.51 -76.02 -48.55
CA GLU A 890 21.47 -77.48 -48.46
C GLU A 890 20.17 -78.07 -49.04
N GLU A 891 19.03 -77.52 -48.67
CA GLU A 891 17.73 -77.96 -49.19
C GLU A 891 17.62 -77.69 -50.69
N LEU A 892 18.11 -76.54 -51.15
CA LEU A 892 18.14 -76.16 -52.56
C LEU A 892 19.11 -76.98 -53.41
N LEU A 893 20.11 -77.63 -52.81
CA LEU A 893 20.99 -78.56 -53.52
C LEU A 893 20.25 -79.87 -53.86
N ILE A 894 19.30 -80.26 -53.01
CA ILE A 894 18.53 -81.51 -53.14
C ILE A 894 17.26 -81.32 -53.96
N ARG A 895 16.69 -80.10 -53.97
CA ARG A 895 15.41 -79.79 -54.64
C ARG A 895 15.60 -78.89 -55.85
N GLU A 896 15.07 -79.32 -57.00
CA GLU A 896 14.88 -78.43 -58.15
C GLU A 896 13.69 -77.50 -57.87
N SER A 897 13.89 -76.18 -57.97
CA SER A 897 12.80 -75.22 -57.86
C SER A 897 13.04 -74.03 -58.78
N ASP A 898 12.03 -73.70 -59.58
CA ASP A 898 12.05 -72.59 -60.54
C ASP A 898 11.58 -71.26 -59.90
N ASN A 899 11.54 -71.17 -58.56
CA ASN A 899 11.10 -69.96 -57.87
C ASN A 899 12.17 -68.84 -58.00
N PRO A 900 11.84 -67.68 -58.57
CA PRO A 900 12.81 -66.59 -58.82
C PRO A 900 13.46 -66.04 -57.55
N VAL A 901 12.83 -66.20 -56.37
CA VAL A 901 13.41 -65.77 -55.08
C VAL A 901 14.73 -66.49 -54.79
N PHE A 902 14.89 -67.74 -55.25
CA PHE A 902 16.13 -68.50 -55.05
C PHE A 902 17.28 -68.00 -55.93
N GLU A 903 16.99 -67.37 -57.07
CA GLU A 903 18.00 -66.73 -57.89
C GLU A 903 18.58 -65.48 -57.20
N ASP A 904 17.71 -64.69 -56.57
CA ASP A 904 18.10 -63.54 -55.75
C ASP A 904 18.87 -63.95 -54.50
N PHE A 905 18.47 -65.04 -53.83
CA PHE A 905 19.22 -65.64 -52.72
C PHE A 905 20.64 -66.01 -53.14
N ASP A 906 20.79 -66.77 -54.22
CA ASP A 906 22.10 -67.17 -54.74
C ASP A 906 23.01 -65.98 -54.99
N ASN A 907 22.49 -64.98 -55.72
CA ASN A 907 23.24 -63.78 -56.08
C ASN A 907 23.77 -63.09 -54.84
N ARG A 908 22.93 -62.93 -53.80
CA ARG A 908 23.31 -62.33 -52.52
C ARG A 908 24.39 -63.14 -51.82
N ILE A 909 24.25 -64.47 -51.69
CA ILE A 909 25.27 -65.29 -51.02
C ILE A 909 26.60 -65.28 -51.80
N LEU A 910 26.54 -65.35 -53.12
CA LEU A 910 27.72 -65.36 -53.99
C LEU A 910 28.58 -64.10 -53.81
N ILE A 911 27.98 -62.92 -53.64
CA ILE A 911 28.74 -61.67 -53.46
C ILE A 911 29.20 -61.44 -52.02
N THR A 912 28.67 -62.15 -51.02
CA THR A 912 29.11 -61.99 -49.63
C THR A 912 30.60 -62.33 -49.47
N ARG A 913 31.32 -61.43 -48.77
CA ARG A 913 32.75 -61.57 -48.48
C ARG A 913 32.94 -62.17 -47.09
N ARG A 914 33.80 -63.19 -46.98
CA ARG A 914 34.28 -63.81 -45.71
C ARG A 914 33.22 -64.46 -44.81
N ARG A 915 31.93 -64.37 -45.12
CA ARG A 915 30.83 -65.07 -44.42
C ARG A 915 30.26 -66.18 -45.30
N ASN A 916 29.53 -67.12 -44.71
CA ASN A 916 28.70 -68.10 -45.43
C ASN A 916 29.43 -69.03 -46.41
N ARG A 917 30.71 -69.33 -46.16
CA ARG A 917 31.51 -70.14 -47.08
C ARG A 917 30.84 -71.47 -47.43
N LYS A 918 30.29 -72.18 -46.44
CA LYS A 918 29.58 -73.46 -46.65
C LYS A 918 28.38 -73.30 -47.58
N ALA A 919 27.52 -72.31 -47.35
CA ALA A 919 26.37 -72.01 -48.21
C ALA A 919 26.81 -71.63 -49.63
N LYS A 920 27.87 -70.82 -49.73
CA LYS A 920 28.44 -70.37 -50.99
C LYS A 920 28.99 -71.52 -51.83
N GLU A 921 29.72 -72.46 -51.23
CA GLU A 921 30.18 -73.65 -51.96
C GLU A 921 29.00 -74.53 -52.40
N LYS A 922 27.99 -74.77 -51.54
CA LYS A 922 26.79 -75.53 -51.92
C LYS A 922 26.03 -74.89 -53.10
N ILE A 923 25.94 -73.56 -53.13
CA ILE A 923 25.33 -72.82 -54.25
C ILE A 923 26.16 -72.98 -55.52
N LYS A 924 27.49 -72.90 -55.43
CA LYS A 924 28.37 -73.15 -56.59
C LYS A 924 28.20 -74.57 -57.12
N ASP A 925 28.21 -75.56 -56.23
CA ASP A 925 28.03 -76.97 -56.58
C ASP A 925 26.69 -77.17 -57.30
N ARG A 926 25.63 -76.53 -56.81
CA ARG A 926 24.32 -76.52 -57.45
C ARG A 926 24.37 -75.89 -58.85
N LEU A 927 24.92 -74.69 -58.99
CA LEU A 927 25.01 -73.98 -60.29
C LEU A 927 25.90 -74.71 -61.31
N ASP A 928 26.90 -75.44 -60.81
CA ASP A 928 27.75 -76.30 -61.60
C ASP A 928 27.15 -77.67 -61.87
N SER A 929 26.04 -78.04 -61.23
CA SER A 929 25.31 -79.28 -61.49
C SER A 929 24.04 -79.04 -62.31
N ASP A 930 23.40 -77.88 -62.15
CA ASP A 930 22.13 -77.52 -62.78
C ASP A 930 22.29 -77.34 -64.29
N SER A 931 21.68 -78.25 -65.04
CA SER A 931 21.71 -78.28 -66.51
C SER A 931 20.94 -77.12 -67.14
N LYS A 932 19.88 -76.60 -66.49
CA LYS A 932 19.12 -75.45 -66.97
C LYS A 932 19.98 -74.18 -66.88
N ILE A 933 20.64 -73.96 -65.75
CA ILE A 933 21.51 -72.77 -65.54
C ILE A 933 22.82 -72.89 -66.33
N LYS A 934 23.32 -74.10 -66.57
CA LYS A 934 24.43 -74.32 -67.50
C LYS A 934 24.09 -73.90 -68.93
N ASN A 935 22.84 -74.05 -69.36
CA ASN A 935 22.44 -73.89 -70.76
C ASN A 935 21.64 -72.60 -71.03
N GLN A 936 21.51 -71.71 -70.04
CA GLN A 936 20.90 -70.40 -70.23
C GLN A 936 21.79 -69.49 -71.08
N GLU A 937 21.30 -69.12 -72.27
CA GLU A 937 21.90 -68.10 -73.14
C GLU A 937 21.68 -66.67 -72.63
N ILE A 938 20.72 -66.48 -71.74
CA ILE A 938 20.38 -65.19 -71.13
C ILE A 938 20.42 -65.38 -69.61
N LEU A 939 21.31 -64.62 -68.96
CA LEU A 939 21.41 -64.55 -67.50
C LEU A 939 20.79 -63.25 -66.99
N SER A 940 20.22 -63.29 -65.79
CA SER A 940 19.75 -62.07 -65.14
C SER A 940 20.91 -61.08 -64.93
N PRO A 941 20.67 -59.76 -65.06
CA PRO A 941 21.70 -58.75 -64.83
C PRO A 941 22.38 -58.88 -63.45
N LYS A 942 21.62 -59.24 -62.41
CA LYS A 942 22.16 -59.47 -61.05
C LYS A 942 23.15 -60.64 -60.99
N ARG A 943 22.91 -61.72 -61.75
CA ARG A 943 23.83 -62.87 -61.82
C ARG A 943 25.13 -62.52 -62.55
N ILE A 944 25.02 -61.76 -63.64
CA ILE A 944 26.18 -61.23 -64.37
C ILE A 944 27.03 -60.37 -63.42
N GLU A 945 26.39 -59.45 -62.69
CA GLU A 945 27.06 -58.61 -61.71
C GLU A 945 27.71 -59.42 -60.58
N ALA A 946 27.02 -60.43 -60.03
CA ALA A 946 27.54 -61.28 -58.96
C ALA A 946 28.81 -62.04 -59.39
N LEU A 947 28.82 -62.59 -60.60
CA LEU A 947 29.99 -63.26 -61.18
C LEU A 947 31.14 -62.29 -61.43
N LEU A 948 30.87 -61.11 -62.01
CA LEU A 948 31.88 -60.06 -62.22
C LEU A 948 32.51 -59.61 -60.89
N ASN A 949 31.69 -59.41 -59.86
CA ASN A 949 32.15 -59.05 -58.52
C ASN A 949 33.02 -60.14 -57.89
N LEU A 950 32.70 -61.42 -58.12
CA LEU A 950 33.52 -62.54 -57.66
C LEU A 950 34.84 -62.66 -58.43
N ALA A 951 34.81 -62.47 -59.74
CA ALA A 951 36.00 -62.47 -60.60
C ALA A 951 36.98 -61.33 -60.25
N LYS A 952 36.46 -60.17 -59.83
CA LYS A 952 37.27 -59.05 -59.31
C LYS A 952 37.67 -59.24 -57.83
N GLY A 953 37.14 -60.27 -57.17
CA GLY A 953 37.33 -60.52 -55.74
C GLY A 953 38.76 -60.91 -55.35
N LYS A 954 39.13 -60.64 -54.09
CA LYS A 954 40.45 -60.99 -53.54
C LYS A 954 40.59 -62.48 -53.17
N ASN A 955 39.50 -63.25 -53.06
CA ASN A 955 39.56 -64.67 -52.73
C ASN A 955 39.87 -65.48 -54.00
N ILE A 956 41.04 -66.12 -54.03
CA ILE A 956 41.55 -66.84 -55.21
C ILE A 956 40.57 -67.91 -55.69
N ARG A 957 40.04 -68.76 -54.80
CA ARG A 957 39.10 -69.83 -55.16
C ARG A 957 37.77 -69.30 -55.71
N ASP A 958 37.24 -68.23 -55.13
CA ASP A 958 36.00 -67.61 -55.64
C ASP A 958 36.21 -66.95 -57.00
N ARG A 959 37.36 -66.30 -57.17
CA ARG A 959 37.74 -65.66 -58.44
C ARG A 959 37.94 -66.69 -59.54
N GLU A 960 38.69 -67.76 -59.27
CA GLU A 960 38.90 -68.86 -60.22
C GLU A 960 37.58 -69.49 -60.62
N TRP A 961 36.72 -69.83 -59.65
CA TRP A 961 35.40 -70.37 -59.93
C TRP A 961 34.56 -69.42 -60.80
N ALA A 962 34.52 -68.13 -60.45
CA ALA A 962 33.74 -67.15 -61.21
C ALA A 962 34.30 -66.90 -62.61
N LEU A 963 35.63 -66.83 -62.78
CA LEU A 963 36.27 -66.70 -64.10
C LEU A 963 36.00 -67.92 -64.97
N ASN A 964 36.11 -69.13 -64.42
CA ASN A 964 35.75 -70.36 -65.13
C ASN A 964 34.28 -70.36 -65.55
N ARG A 965 33.40 -69.89 -64.67
CA ARG A 965 31.97 -69.80 -64.96
C ARG A 965 31.66 -68.75 -66.03
N ILE A 966 32.23 -67.56 -65.92
CA ILE A 966 32.13 -66.48 -66.93
C ILE A 966 32.66 -66.96 -68.28
N ALA A 967 33.80 -67.64 -68.31
CA ALA A 967 34.37 -68.22 -69.54
C ALA A 967 33.41 -69.25 -70.17
N SER A 968 32.89 -70.18 -69.37
CA SER A 968 31.91 -71.18 -69.83
C SER A 968 30.63 -70.54 -70.37
N LEU A 969 30.15 -69.45 -69.77
CA LEU A 969 28.92 -68.77 -70.18
C LEU A 969 29.13 -67.87 -71.40
N SER A 970 30.30 -67.24 -71.52
CA SER A 970 30.63 -66.39 -72.67
C SER A 970 30.86 -67.20 -73.94
N ILE A 971 31.42 -68.41 -73.82
CA ILE A 971 31.47 -69.38 -74.94
C ILE A 971 30.07 -69.71 -75.47
N LYS A 972 29.04 -69.62 -74.60
CA LYS A 972 27.63 -69.87 -74.93
C LYS A 972 26.86 -68.59 -75.30
N GLY A 973 27.54 -67.45 -75.45
CA GLY A 973 26.94 -66.21 -75.96
C GLY A 973 26.52 -65.18 -74.91
N VAL A 974 26.64 -65.46 -73.61
CA VAL A 974 26.38 -64.45 -72.57
C VAL A 974 27.49 -63.39 -72.58
N ARG A 975 27.14 -62.11 -72.73
CA ARG A 975 28.12 -61.00 -72.69
C ARG A 975 28.39 -60.54 -71.26
N PHE A 976 29.67 -60.31 -70.95
CA PHE A 976 30.13 -59.77 -69.68
C PHE A 976 30.98 -58.51 -69.92
N ASP A 977 30.49 -57.35 -69.49
CA ASP A 977 31.17 -56.08 -69.74
C ASP A 977 32.53 -56.00 -69.04
N GLY A 978 33.55 -55.61 -69.81
CA GLY A 978 34.93 -55.46 -69.33
C GLY A 978 35.71 -56.76 -69.20
N ILE A 979 35.22 -57.88 -69.75
CA ILE A 979 35.94 -59.15 -69.84
C ILE A 979 36.05 -59.56 -71.31
N GLU A 980 37.27 -59.66 -71.82
CA GLU A 980 37.56 -60.24 -73.13
C GLU A 980 37.93 -61.71 -72.95
N ILE A 981 37.25 -62.59 -73.68
CA ILE A 981 37.52 -64.03 -73.67
C ILE A 981 37.95 -64.44 -75.06
N GLU A 982 39.23 -64.76 -75.18
CA GLU A 982 39.78 -65.35 -76.37
C GLU A 982 39.76 -66.87 -76.28
N LYS A 983 39.17 -67.52 -77.28
CA LYS A 983 39.37 -68.95 -77.50
C LYS A 983 40.77 -69.17 -78.04
N THR A 984 41.70 -69.53 -77.16
CA THR A 984 43.07 -69.87 -77.56
C THR A 984 43.10 -71.26 -78.19
N ASN A 985 43.14 -71.30 -79.53
CA ASN A 985 43.53 -72.49 -80.28
C ASN A 985 45.06 -72.61 -80.29
N THR A 986 45.67 -73.09 -79.20
CA THR A 986 47.12 -73.32 -79.16
C THR A 986 47.48 -74.75 -78.77
N ARG A 987 47.65 -75.58 -79.80
CA ARG A 987 48.77 -76.53 -79.90
C ARG A 987 49.97 -75.77 -80.47
N ARG A 988 51.04 -75.57 -79.70
CA ARG A 988 52.45 -75.86 -80.12
C ARG A 988 53.47 -75.57 -79.01
N ASN A 989 54.03 -76.66 -78.50
CA ASN A 989 55.44 -76.93 -78.18
C ASN A 989 56.33 -75.80 -77.63
N LYS A 990 56.58 -75.84 -76.32
CA LYS A 990 57.80 -76.45 -75.78
C LYS A 990 57.47 -77.28 -74.56
#